data_AF-A0A8H4R3S6-F1
#
_entry.id   AF-A0A8H4R3S6-F1
#
_cell.length_a   1.000
_cell.length_b   1.000
_cell.length_c   1.000
_cell.angle_alpha   90.00
_cell.angle_beta   90.00
_cell.angle_gamma   90.00
#
_symmetry.space_group_name_H-M   'P 1'
#
loop_
_entity.id
_entity.type
_entity.pdbx_description
1 polymer ?
#
loop_
_entity_poly.entity_id
_entity_poly.type
_entity_poly.pdbx_seq_one_letter_code
_entity_poly.pdbx_strand_id
1 'polypeptide(L)'
;MRSHNRFRPVGIRERLGNTRLRLRCNVTRSPEGPPNICAGSSAMSAGPSEPRVVLTIDESASEFNEKEWIGRGKIYKVQNLPGFVTAAHEKTLDIPDASGLCSLRPDRKLSVIEFLAFRMPRVSSEIIHTKTELWYSQDLPTMDGFKILSSRPVPSPSFVEELYQKHGQAWLDGAQSVVDHRVNDGSDRLPLWTIAYWKEVIDTERLQDQWAQSVSWLERESRLQRLSGDLSEKTFQLLSRMGWDNKMHYCNRTVSTLLLAKLLGTAWLNDEVIDTMIQQIHTEIDLMPEKDKPQPTIQITNLSFPAAIRNWSPAIHQSSKSGILHKFEKAAKDKTLEQLYYPVHVNGTHWIAGMVDFNEATPCDSLYDNGKGSGIPAKLIEFLQGWLKQAFGKRFKNQGNILPHAVQNDSFSCPIITVNTITHAVLNEPLWSAEDAKEARLKWFNRLASAHCNYQKEPIARLEASKDQESVLPPLRSEKLGLTFILNNYPQLPHSTVTYNDNQPDDSFYMSDESDDELQGNGFTPVVDDQTSTVNESVDGPSKSPATSPTLVTTPPSKLIGIKQLRKVSLSEEDGSESDSGNSHVSEDERRTKFIRAGEGTSHSAVASRKLRDSVSQGSFQANERRMLTWKEKILEGDDAAQFDPDKVRRVRHSKCRKWIIVKEPYDTVRWKDHLKGCKIKGKLQSLFTMGFSKVAKTKETTIVEEVRPPPPTQPQVPCPGISDVDNPKISRYLRRTGALGDGSRSLPVIAKQLFKKLFSRIVNEDHRKQVLDTQMHEQIEWR
;
A
#
# COMPACT_ATOMS: atom_id res chain seq x y z
N MET A 1 1.99 -48.35 36.08
CA MET A 1 2.06 -49.77 35.64
C MET A 1 1.90 -49.85 34.12
N ARG A 2 2.13 -51.00 33.47
CA ARG A 2 2.09 -51.17 31.99
C ARG A 2 1.09 -52.26 31.56
N SER A 3 0.25 -51.94 30.56
CA SER A 3 -0.42 -52.88 29.64
C SER A 3 -0.77 -52.07 28.38
N HIS A 4 -0.41 -52.42 27.13
CA HIS A 4 -0.57 -53.64 26.32
C HIS A 4 -1.84 -53.65 25.43
N ASN A 5 -1.70 -53.22 24.17
CA ASN A 5 -1.82 -54.10 22.98
C ASN A 5 -1.59 -53.28 21.67
N ARG A 6 -0.58 -53.63 20.86
CA ARG A 6 -0.63 -54.48 19.63
C ARG A 6 -1.10 -53.77 18.35
N PHE A 7 -0.16 -53.60 17.41
CA PHE A 7 -0.41 -53.78 15.97
C PHE A 7 0.70 -54.65 15.37
N ARG A 8 0.40 -55.39 14.28
CA ARG A 8 1.36 -56.29 13.61
C ARG A 8 2.06 -55.60 12.44
N PRO A 9 3.37 -55.80 12.22
CA PRO A 9 4.00 -55.52 10.94
C PRO A 9 3.71 -56.65 9.94
N VAL A 10 3.57 -56.29 8.65
CA VAL A 10 3.63 -57.23 7.52
C VAL A 10 4.94 -56.97 6.77
N GLY A 11 5.72 -58.01 6.54
CA GLY A 11 7.10 -57.88 6.04
C GLY A 11 7.21 -57.62 4.53
N ILE A 12 8.20 -56.82 4.15
CA ILE A 12 8.66 -56.66 2.76
C ILE A 12 9.95 -57.46 2.58
N ARG A 13 10.08 -58.17 1.46
CA ARG A 13 11.26 -59.00 1.14
C ARG A 13 12.40 -58.14 0.63
N GLU A 14 13.55 -58.19 1.32
CA GLU A 14 14.81 -57.75 0.73
C GLU A 14 15.27 -58.72 -0.37
N ARG A 15 15.83 -58.19 -1.46
CA ARG A 15 16.62 -58.96 -2.44
C ARG A 15 18.05 -58.43 -2.43
N LEU A 16 18.97 -59.22 -1.88
CA LEU A 16 20.41 -58.92 -1.91
C LEU A 16 20.96 -59.06 -3.34
N GLY A 17 21.20 -57.93 -4.00
CA GLY A 17 21.88 -57.84 -5.29
C GLY A 17 23.35 -57.44 -5.12
N ASN A 18 24.25 -58.42 -4.98
CA ASN A 18 25.69 -58.16 -4.83
C ASN A 18 26.32 -57.79 -6.18
N THR A 19 26.86 -56.58 -6.33
CA THR A 19 27.73 -56.24 -7.47
C THR A 19 28.83 -55.26 -7.03
N ARG A 20 30.04 -55.78 -6.83
CA ARG A 20 31.23 -54.97 -6.52
C ARG A 20 31.84 -54.41 -7.80
N LEU A 21 31.78 -53.09 -7.99
CA LEU A 21 32.63 -52.37 -8.94
C LEU A 21 33.54 -51.39 -8.19
N ARG A 22 34.84 -51.69 -8.16
CA ARG A 22 35.88 -50.78 -7.62
C ARG A 22 36.30 -49.82 -8.73
N LEU A 23 35.94 -48.55 -8.62
CA LEU A 23 36.61 -47.47 -9.36
C LEU A 23 37.61 -46.77 -8.43
N ARG A 24 38.85 -46.62 -8.90
CA ARG A 24 39.90 -45.89 -8.20
C ARG A 24 39.79 -44.40 -8.54
N CYS A 25 39.63 -43.53 -7.55
CA CYS A 25 39.91 -42.12 -7.75
C CYS A 25 41.43 -41.90 -7.68
N ASN A 26 42.06 -41.64 -8.83
CA ASN A 26 43.43 -41.13 -8.86
C ASN A 26 43.41 -39.62 -8.60
N VAL A 27 43.95 -39.18 -7.47
CA VAL A 27 44.19 -37.76 -7.20
C VAL A 27 45.57 -37.39 -7.75
N THR A 28 45.60 -36.73 -8.92
CA THR A 28 46.83 -36.16 -9.49
C THR A 28 46.87 -34.66 -9.27
N ARG A 29 47.95 -34.17 -8.66
CA ARG A 29 48.23 -32.73 -8.48
C ARG A 29 48.31 -32.02 -9.83
N SER A 30 47.77 -30.80 -9.90
CA SER A 30 48.11 -29.85 -10.98
C SER A 30 49.26 -28.95 -10.52
N PRO A 31 50.25 -28.65 -11.37
CA PRO A 31 51.26 -27.62 -11.13
C PRO A 31 50.76 -26.23 -11.56
N GLU A 32 51.55 -25.21 -11.25
CA GLU A 32 51.30 -23.79 -11.51
C GLU A 32 51.63 -23.37 -12.96
N GLY A 33 51.10 -22.23 -13.42
CA GLY A 33 51.58 -21.54 -14.63
C GLY A 33 50.47 -20.95 -15.54
N PRO A 34 50.43 -19.62 -15.76
CA PRO A 34 49.51 -19.00 -16.72
C PRO A 34 50.08 -19.01 -18.15
N PRO A 35 49.30 -19.38 -19.19
CA PRO A 35 49.77 -19.32 -20.58
C PRO A 35 49.60 -17.92 -21.20
N ASN A 36 50.63 -17.44 -21.89
CA ASN A 36 50.53 -16.28 -22.78
C ASN A 36 49.61 -16.61 -23.98
N ILE A 37 48.77 -15.65 -24.37
CA ILE A 37 47.94 -15.77 -25.59
C ILE A 37 48.72 -15.22 -26.78
N CYS A 38 49.22 -16.10 -27.64
CA CYS A 38 49.78 -15.71 -28.93
C CYS A 38 48.69 -15.34 -29.94
N ALA A 39 48.99 -14.40 -30.84
CA ALA A 39 48.08 -13.97 -31.89
C ALA A 39 47.88 -15.06 -32.96
N GLY A 40 46.64 -15.27 -33.39
CA GLY A 40 46.27 -16.13 -34.51
C GLY A 40 45.27 -15.42 -35.42
N SER A 41 45.71 -15.02 -36.62
CA SER A 41 44.85 -14.31 -37.58
C SER A 41 43.89 -15.25 -38.28
N SER A 42 42.63 -14.85 -38.42
CA SER A 42 41.68 -15.42 -39.38
C SER A 42 40.74 -14.34 -39.87
N ALA A 43 40.92 -13.92 -41.12
CA ALA A 43 40.10 -12.89 -41.74
C ALA A 43 38.78 -13.49 -42.25
N MET A 44 37.65 -12.97 -41.74
CA MET A 44 36.36 -13.13 -42.39
C MET A 44 35.92 -11.79 -42.96
N SER A 45 35.45 -11.80 -44.20
CA SER A 45 35.07 -10.58 -44.91
C SER A 45 33.80 -9.97 -44.31
N ALA A 46 33.90 -8.72 -43.84
CA ALA A 46 32.75 -7.89 -43.52
C ALA A 46 32.43 -7.00 -44.72
N GLY A 47 31.17 -7.00 -45.16
CA GLY A 47 30.69 -6.05 -46.18
C GLY A 47 30.68 -4.61 -45.64
N PRO A 48 30.65 -3.60 -46.53
CA PRO A 48 30.62 -2.20 -46.12
C PRO A 48 29.35 -1.90 -45.32
N SER A 49 29.52 -1.61 -44.03
CA SER A 49 28.46 -1.02 -43.21
C SER A 49 28.42 0.47 -43.44
N GLU A 50 27.23 1.05 -43.45
CA GLU A 50 27.05 2.50 -43.62
C GLU A 50 27.77 3.26 -42.49
N PRO A 51 28.32 4.46 -42.76
CA PRO A 51 29.04 5.25 -41.76
C PRO A 51 28.09 5.72 -40.66
N ARG A 52 27.96 4.90 -39.61
CA ARG A 52 27.25 5.25 -38.38
C ARG A 52 27.92 6.47 -37.78
N VAL A 53 27.27 7.63 -37.91
CA VAL A 53 27.75 8.89 -37.32
C VAL A 53 27.73 8.75 -35.80
N VAL A 54 28.87 8.33 -35.26
CA VAL A 54 29.15 8.45 -33.83
C VAL A 54 29.37 9.93 -33.59
N LEU A 55 28.37 10.60 -33.04
CA LEU A 55 28.56 11.90 -32.41
C LEU A 55 29.44 11.65 -31.17
N THR A 56 30.75 11.66 -31.37
CA THR A 56 31.71 12.01 -30.32
C THR A 56 31.44 13.46 -29.97
N ILE A 57 30.46 13.69 -29.10
CA ILE A 57 30.40 14.92 -28.33
C ILE A 57 31.73 14.96 -27.60
N ASP A 58 32.61 15.90 -28.00
CA ASP A 58 33.88 16.11 -27.34
C ASP A 58 33.61 16.84 -26.02
N GLU A 59 32.98 16.09 -25.10
CA GLU A 59 32.55 16.49 -23.76
C GLU A 59 33.77 16.56 -22.83
N SER A 60 34.87 17.11 -23.36
CA SER A 60 35.93 17.79 -22.63
C SER A 60 35.29 18.61 -21.52
N ALA A 61 35.39 18.09 -20.30
CA ALA A 61 34.53 18.49 -19.20
C ALA A 61 34.85 19.93 -18.77
N SER A 62 34.15 20.89 -19.36
CA SER A 62 34.37 22.32 -19.14
C SER A 62 34.12 22.64 -17.68
N GLU A 63 35.21 22.97 -16.97
CA GLU A 63 35.20 23.26 -15.54
C GLU A 63 34.20 24.39 -15.21
N PHE A 64 33.52 24.28 -14.07
CA PHE A 64 32.49 25.23 -13.68
C PHE A 64 33.12 26.60 -13.34
N ASN A 65 33.11 27.51 -14.31
CA ASN A 65 33.55 28.89 -14.11
C ASN A 65 32.48 29.69 -13.35
N GLU A 66 32.58 29.70 -12.03
CA GLU A 66 31.71 30.44 -11.11
C GLU A 66 31.44 31.88 -11.58
N LYS A 67 32.48 32.57 -12.08
CA LYS A 67 32.43 33.99 -12.50
C LYS A 67 31.54 34.24 -13.72
N GLU A 68 31.13 33.22 -14.46
CA GLU A 68 30.21 33.31 -15.60
C GLU A 68 28.76 33.01 -15.24
N TRP A 69 28.52 32.31 -14.12
CA TRP A 69 27.21 31.77 -13.75
C TRP A 69 26.61 32.44 -12.52
N ILE A 70 27.41 32.61 -11.46
CA ILE A 70 26.96 33.12 -10.16
C ILE A 70 26.88 34.64 -10.17
N GLY A 71 25.77 35.20 -9.68
CA GLY A 71 25.49 36.65 -9.67
C GLY A 71 25.30 37.26 -11.07
N ARG A 72 25.10 36.44 -12.11
CA ARG A 72 25.02 36.90 -13.53
C ARG A 72 23.60 36.98 -14.10
N GLY A 73 22.57 36.93 -13.25
CA GLY A 73 21.17 36.96 -13.69
C GLY A 73 20.78 35.76 -14.56
N LYS A 74 21.45 34.63 -14.39
CA LYS A 74 21.11 33.36 -15.08
C LYS A 74 19.82 32.80 -14.48
N ILE A 75 18.98 32.19 -15.30
CA ILE A 75 17.73 31.58 -14.84
C ILE A 75 17.94 30.07 -14.68
N TYR A 76 17.70 29.55 -13.48
CA TYR A 76 17.81 28.12 -13.19
C TYR A 76 16.65 27.35 -13.86
N LYS A 77 16.98 26.62 -14.93
CA LYS A 77 16.05 25.74 -15.65
C LYS A 77 16.75 24.44 -15.97
N VAL A 78 16.50 23.39 -15.20
CA VAL A 78 17.22 22.10 -15.26
C VAL A 78 17.34 21.54 -16.68
N GLN A 79 16.32 21.69 -17.53
CA GLN A 79 16.32 21.20 -18.92
C GLN A 79 17.28 21.97 -19.86
N ASN A 80 17.80 23.12 -19.43
CA ASN A 80 18.59 24.06 -20.22
C ASN A 80 19.97 24.34 -19.60
N LEU A 81 20.30 23.76 -18.44
CA LEU A 81 21.60 23.94 -17.79
C LEU A 81 22.63 22.93 -18.33
N PRO A 82 23.87 23.35 -18.62
CA PRO A 82 24.96 22.42 -18.93
C PRO A 82 25.24 21.47 -17.76
N GLY A 83 25.65 20.23 -18.05
CA GLY A 83 25.88 19.20 -17.03
C GLY A 83 26.86 19.63 -15.93
N PHE A 84 27.91 20.40 -16.27
CA PHE A 84 28.87 20.92 -15.29
C PHE A 84 28.25 21.94 -14.31
N VAL A 85 27.22 22.69 -14.72
CA VAL A 85 26.48 23.62 -13.84
C VAL A 85 25.58 22.83 -12.89
N THR A 86 24.93 21.76 -13.39
CA THR A 86 24.10 20.87 -12.56
C THR A 86 24.94 20.13 -11.52
N ALA A 87 26.10 19.59 -11.91
CA ALA A 87 27.02 18.93 -10.97
C ALA A 87 27.60 19.91 -9.93
N ALA A 88 27.94 21.15 -10.32
CA ALA A 88 28.39 22.18 -9.39
C ALA A 88 27.27 22.60 -8.41
N HIS A 89 26.02 22.69 -8.89
CA HIS A 89 24.83 22.92 -8.07
C HIS A 89 24.61 21.80 -7.05
N GLU A 90 24.61 20.54 -7.49
CA GLU A 90 24.43 19.37 -6.63
C GLU A 90 25.48 19.34 -5.52
N LYS A 91 26.75 19.65 -5.85
CA LYS A 91 27.85 19.76 -4.88
C LYS A 91 27.65 20.84 -3.80
N THR A 92 26.78 21.85 -4.00
CA THR A 92 26.43 22.81 -2.93
C THR A 92 25.49 22.23 -1.87
N LEU A 93 24.85 21.09 -2.17
CA LEU A 93 23.93 20.38 -1.29
C LEU A 93 24.56 19.12 -0.67
N ASP A 94 25.78 18.73 -1.06
CA ASP A 94 26.52 17.63 -0.46
C ASP A 94 26.74 17.88 1.05
N ILE A 95 26.09 17.06 1.88
CA ILE A 95 26.25 17.08 3.34
C ILE A 95 27.63 16.48 3.66
N PRO A 96 28.55 17.20 4.33
CA PRO A 96 29.89 16.69 4.59
C PRO A 96 29.89 15.44 5.48
N ASP A 97 30.74 14.47 5.17
CA ASP A 97 31.04 13.30 6.03
C ASP A 97 31.93 13.66 7.24
N ALA A 98 31.73 14.85 7.81
CA ALA A 98 32.42 15.30 9.01
C ALA A 98 31.94 14.48 10.21
N SER A 99 32.88 13.99 11.03
CA SER A 99 32.61 13.08 12.15
C SER A 99 31.59 13.61 13.18
N GLY A 100 31.42 14.94 13.28
CA GLY A 100 30.33 15.54 14.04
C GLY A 100 28.94 15.17 13.51
N LEU A 101 28.70 15.31 12.20
CA LEU A 101 27.37 15.09 11.58
C LEU A 101 26.86 13.65 11.74
N CYS A 102 27.76 12.67 11.90
CA CYS A 102 27.42 11.28 12.26
C CYS A 102 26.70 11.14 13.63
N SER A 103 26.76 12.16 14.50
CA SER A 103 25.98 12.21 15.76
C SER A 103 24.57 12.81 15.59
N LEU A 104 24.27 13.39 14.43
CA LEU A 104 22.97 14.00 14.10
C LEU A 104 22.20 13.27 13.00
N ARG A 105 22.82 12.31 12.33
CA ARG A 105 22.25 11.43 11.32
C ARG A 105 22.46 9.99 11.77
N PRO A 106 21.41 9.16 11.96
CA PRO A 106 21.60 7.76 12.33
C PRO A 106 22.24 6.98 11.16
N ASP A 107 23.34 6.25 11.42
CA ASP A 107 23.90 5.33 10.43
C ASP A 107 22.83 4.29 10.05
N ARG A 108 22.64 4.04 8.75
CA ARG A 108 21.71 3.04 8.19
C ARG A 108 21.98 1.62 8.71
N LYS A 109 23.20 1.38 9.22
CA LYS A 109 23.63 0.14 9.88
C LYS A 109 23.12 -0.04 11.32
N LEU A 110 22.70 1.03 12.01
CA LEU A 110 22.11 0.91 13.36
C LEU A 110 20.93 -0.06 13.31
N SER A 111 20.81 -0.96 14.29
CA SER A 111 19.66 -1.86 14.35
C SER A 111 18.36 -1.07 14.44
N VAL A 112 17.21 -1.65 14.07
CA VAL A 112 15.91 -0.97 14.19
C VAL A 112 15.66 -0.49 15.63
N ILE A 113 16.11 -1.23 16.65
CA ILE A 113 15.95 -0.84 18.05
C ILE A 113 16.85 0.34 18.42
N GLU A 114 18.12 0.36 17.98
CA GLU A 114 19.02 1.50 18.19
C GLU A 114 18.56 2.74 17.41
N PHE A 115 18.04 2.56 16.21
CA PHE A 115 17.45 3.64 15.40
C PHE A 115 16.21 4.23 16.07
N LEU A 116 15.35 3.43 16.68
CA LEU A 116 14.21 3.91 17.47
C LEU A 116 14.60 4.54 18.81
N ALA A 117 15.83 4.32 19.29
CA ALA A 117 16.40 5.02 20.44
C ALA A 117 17.17 6.30 20.05
N PHE A 118 17.51 6.47 18.76
CA PHE A 118 18.29 7.59 18.25
C PHE A 118 17.49 8.91 18.32
N ARG A 119 18.05 9.92 18.99
CA ARG A 119 17.41 11.22 19.18
C ARG A 119 17.75 12.17 18.03
N MET A 120 16.87 12.26 17.04
CA MET A 120 16.97 13.28 16.00
C MET A 120 16.63 14.69 16.54
N PRO A 121 17.09 15.76 15.87
CA PRO A 121 16.57 17.11 16.07
C PRO A 121 15.07 17.16 15.79
N ARG A 122 14.31 17.89 16.59
CA ARG A 122 12.86 17.99 16.44
C ARG A 122 12.50 18.74 15.15
N VAL A 123 11.58 18.21 14.35
CA VAL A 123 10.96 18.98 13.27
C VAL A 123 9.93 19.96 13.85
N SER A 124 10.00 21.23 13.44
CA SER A 124 9.07 22.27 13.89
C SER A 124 7.75 22.25 13.12
N SER A 125 6.66 22.53 13.81
CA SER A 125 5.33 22.80 13.24
C SER A 125 5.00 24.29 13.16
N GLU A 126 5.96 25.17 13.46
CA GLU A 126 5.79 26.62 13.43
C GLU A 126 5.49 27.15 12.02
N ILE A 127 4.61 28.14 11.95
CA ILE A 127 4.31 28.87 10.70
C ILE A 127 5.37 29.94 10.50
N ILE A 128 6.25 29.74 9.51
CA ILE A 128 7.30 30.70 9.18
C ILE A 128 6.69 31.81 8.31
N HIS A 129 6.64 33.03 8.84
CA HIS A 129 6.10 34.20 8.15
C HIS A 129 7.12 34.89 7.22
N THR A 130 8.42 34.66 7.45
CA THR A 130 9.50 35.17 6.59
C THR A 130 9.52 34.42 5.26
N LYS A 131 9.54 35.16 4.16
CA LYS A 131 9.65 34.58 2.80
C LYS A 131 10.94 33.79 2.63
N THR A 132 10.87 32.64 1.95
CA THR A 132 12.02 31.78 1.64
C THR A 132 13.12 32.49 0.85
N GLU A 133 12.81 33.48 0.01
CA GLU A 133 13.82 34.27 -0.71
C GLU A 133 14.72 35.07 0.25
N LEU A 134 14.22 35.45 1.43
CA LEU A 134 15.00 36.18 2.45
C LEU A 134 15.85 35.24 3.33
N TRP A 135 15.67 33.92 3.21
CA TRP A 135 16.51 32.92 3.90
C TRP A 135 17.84 32.68 3.20
N TYR A 136 18.07 33.23 2.01
CA TYR A 136 19.36 33.15 1.32
C TYR A 136 20.18 34.41 1.58
N SER A 137 21.47 34.25 1.87
CA SER A 137 22.41 35.38 1.91
C SER A 137 23.59 35.18 0.96
N GLN A 138 24.09 36.30 0.43
CA GLN A 138 25.35 36.39 -0.30
C GLN A 138 26.56 36.37 0.66
N ASP A 139 26.35 36.49 1.97
CA ASP A 139 27.39 36.34 3.00
C ASP A 139 27.93 34.90 3.04
N LEU A 140 29.23 34.74 3.35
CA LEU A 140 29.82 33.44 3.64
C LEU A 140 29.27 32.82 4.94
N PRO A 141 29.24 31.48 5.09
CA PRO A 141 28.92 30.82 6.35
C PRO A 141 29.85 31.29 7.49
N THR A 142 29.27 31.65 8.64
CA THR A 142 29.99 32.34 9.73
C THR A 142 30.55 31.40 10.79
N MET A 143 30.09 30.15 10.83
CA MET A 143 30.27 29.22 11.94
C MET A 143 30.44 27.77 11.44
N ASP A 144 31.02 26.94 12.30
CA ASP A 144 30.85 25.49 12.21
C ASP A 144 29.37 25.13 12.41
N GLY A 145 28.67 24.88 11.30
CA GLY A 145 27.23 24.63 11.27
C GLY A 145 26.79 23.43 12.13
N PHE A 146 27.68 22.47 12.40
CA PHE A 146 27.36 21.29 13.21
C PHE A 146 26.88 21.65 14.62
N LYS A 147 27.60 22.55 15.31
CA LYS A 147 27.24 22.99 16.67
C LYS A 147 25.94 23.78 16.71
N ILE A 148 25.60 24.47 15.62
CA ILE A 148 24.33 25.18 15.51
C ILE A 148 23.18 24.19 15.29
N LEU A 149 23.32 23.28 14.33
CA LEU A 149 22.25 22.37 13.91
C LEU A 149 21.83 21.38 14.99
N SER A 150 22.77 20.93 15.84
CA SER A 150 22.44 20.10 17.01
C SER A 150 21.53 20.78 18.04
N SER A 151 21.49 22.12 18.07
CA SER A 151 20.72 22.90 19.04
C SER A 151 19.37 23.41 18.52
N ARG A 152 19.11 23.34 17.20
CA ARG A 152 17.94 23.97 16.56
C ARG A 152 16.89 22.95 16.11
N PRO A 153 15.59 23.28 16.22
CA PRO A 153 14.55 22.50 15.56
C PRO A 153 14.63 22.70 14.04
N VAL A 154 14.41 21.64 13.26
CA VAL A 154 14.34 21.71 11.80
C VAL A 154 13.12 22.57 11.39
N PRO A 155 13.16 23.34 10.28
CA PRO A 155 11.96 24.03 9.77
C PRO A 155 10.87 23.03 9.36
N SER A 156 9.64 23.51 9.16
CA SER A 156 8.52 22.61 8.82
C SER A 156 8.69 21.96 7.42
N PRO A 157 8.20 20.74 7.19
CA PRO A 157 8.48 19.99 5.95
C PRO A 157 8.11 20.71 4.65
N SER A 158 7.00 21.45 4.64
CA SER A 158 6.59 22.27 3.50
C SER A 158 7.52 23.46 3.23
N PHE A 159 8.13 24.02 4.29
CA PHE A 159 9.03 25.15 4.17
C PHE A 159 10.44 24.72 3.73
N VAL A 160 10.95 23.59 4.25
CA VAL A 160 12.22 23.00 3.77
C VAL A 160 12.11 22.58 2.29
N GLU A 161 10.95 22.07 1.87
CA GLU A 161 10.69 21.76 0.46
C GLU A 161 10.60 23.03 -0.41
N GLU A 162 9.98 24.11 0.06
CA GLU A 162 9.96 25.40 -0.66
C GLU A 162 11.36 26.02 -0.78
N LEU A 163 12.22 25.91 0.25
CA LEU A 163 13.64 26.26 0.16
C LEU A 163 14.34 25.38 -0.89
N TYR A 164 14.24 24.06 -0.79
CA TYR A 164 14.91 23.13 -1.69
C TYR A 164 14.55 23.39 -3.17
N GLN A 165 13.30 23.75 -3.46
CA GLN A 165 12.84 24.10 -4.82
C GLN A 165 13.33 25.46 -5.32
N LYS A 166 13.68 26.41 -4.44
CA LYS A 166 14.20 27.75 -4.80
C LYS A 166 15.72 27.83 -4.80
N HIS A 167 16.40 26.90 -4.13
CA HIS A 167 17.85 26.84 -3.96
C HIS A 167 18.63 27.08 -5.26
N GLY A 168 18.29 26.38 -6.34
CA GLY A 168 19.01 26.48 -7.61
C GLY A 168 19.01 27.88 -8.23
N GLN A 169 17.93 28.65 -8.08
CA GLN A 169 17.89 30.05 -8.52
C GLN A 169 18.66 30.95 -7.57
N ALA A 170 18.45 30.79 -6.24
CA ALA A 170 19.15 31.60 -5.25
C ALA A 170 20.68 31.45 -5.32
N TRP A 171 21.18 30.24 -5.60
CA TRP A 171 22.58 29.96 -5.87
C TRP A 171 23.09 30.72 -7.11
N LEU A 172 22.39 30.65 -8.25
CA LEU A 172 22.75 31.43 -9.45
C LEU A 172 22.65 32.96 -9.22
N ASP A 173 21.81 33.41 -8.30
CA ASP A 173 21.69 34.82 -7.89
C ASP A 173 22.77 35.27 -6.88
N GLY A 174 23.67 34.37 -6.47
CA GLY A 174 24.84 34.68 -5.63
C GLY A 174 24.74 34.25 -4.17
N ALA A 175 23.76 33.43 -3.78
CA ALA A 175 23.67 32.93 -2.41
C ALA A 175 24.83 31.98 -2.06
N GLN A 176 25.50 32.27 -0.94
CA GLN A 176 26.61 31.47 -0.38
C GLN A 176 26.23 30.79 0.95
N SER A 177 25.13 31.22 1.59
CA SER A 177 24.64 30.67 2.86
C SER A 177 23.12 30.78 3.00
N VAL A 178 22.57 30.08 4.00
CA VAL A 178 21.18 30.23 4.45
C VAL A 178 21.09 30.78 5.88
N VAL A 179 19.98 31.46 6.15
CA VAL A 179 19.68 32.21 7.37
C VAL A 179 18.39 31.68 7.99
N ASP A 180 18.47 31.08 9.18
CA ASP A 180 17.30 30.67 9.95
C ASP A 180 16.77 31.85 10.78
N HIS A 181 15.85 32.62 10.20
CA HIS A 181 15.24 33.81 10.80
C HIS A 181 14.44 33.54 12.09
N ARG A 182 14.25 32.28 12.50
CA ARG A 182 13.59 31.93 13.78
C ARG A 182 14.54 32.02 14.98
N VAL A 183 15.86 32.06 14.75
CA VAL A 183 16.86 31.92 15.82
C VAL A 183 17.95 32.96 15.65
N ASN A 184 18.33 33.60 16.77
CA ASN A 184 19.44 34.56 16.84
C ASN A 184 19.28 35.73 15.83
N ASP A 185 18.03 36.19 15.66
CA ASP A 185 17.58 37.24 14.74
C ASP A 185 18.08 37.11 13.28
N GLY A 186 18.37 35.88 12.83
CA GLY A 186 18.93 35.64 11.50
C GLY A 186 20.35 36.21 11.33
N SER A 187 21.13 36.31 12.40
CA SER A 187 22.54 36.75 12.33
C SER A 187 23.51 35.64 11.90
N ASP A 188 23.19 34.36 12.18
CA ASP A 188 23.99 33.23 11.71
C ASP A 188 23.92 33.04 10.20
N ARG A 189 24.99 32.48 9.63
CA ARG A 189 25.09 32.06 8.22
C ARG A 189 25.44 30.58 8.18
N LEU A 190 24.49 29.76 7.76
CA LEU A 190 24.63 28.31 7.67
C LEU A 190 25.03 27.91 6.24
N PRO A 191 25.88 26.90 6.02
CA PRO A 191 26.22 26.43 4.68
C PRO A 191 24.99 25.96 3.89
N LEU A 192 25.02 26.08 2.55
CA LEU A 192 23.90 25.71 1.67
C LEU A 192 23.43 24.25 1.84
N TRP A 193 24.35 23.31 2.11
CA TRP A 193 24.03 21.90 2.40
C TRP A 193 23.09 21.71 3.60
N THR A 194 22.91 22.73 4.45
CA THR A 194 21.94 22.73 5.54
C THR A 194 20.51 22.43 5.06
N ILE A 195 20.13 22.86 3.86
CA ILE A 195 18.80 22.57 3.30
C ILE A 195 18.64 21.05 3.05
N ALA A 196 19.68 20.41 2.48
CA ALA A 196 19.69 18.97 2.25
C ALA A 196 19.71 18.19 3.58
N TYR A 197 20.49 18.64 4.56
CA TYR A 197 20.50 18.06 5.91
C TYR A 197 19.12 18.14 6.58
N TRP A 198 18.45 19.29 6.55
CA TRP A 198 17.09 19.44 7.08
C TRP A 198 16.10 18.50 6.37
N LYS A 199 16.19 18.39 5.05
CA LYS A 199 15.36 17.46 4.25
C LYS A 199 15.61 16.01 4.65
N GLU A 200 16.87 15.60 4.83
CA GLU A 200 17.23 14.25 5.26
C GLU A 200 16.71 13.95 6.68
N VAL A 201 16.78 14.89 7.63
CA VAL A 201 16.23 14.69 8.99
C VAL A 201 14.71 14.53 8.94
N ILE A 202 13.99 15.36 8.17
CA ILE A 202 12.53 15.24 7.97
C ILE A 202 12.17 13.89 7.35
N ASP A 203 12.90 13.46 6.32
CA ASP A 203 12.62 12.17 5.68
C ASP A 203 12.99 11.01 6.62
N THR A 204 14.06 11.10 7.40
CA THR A 204 14.45 10.11 8.41
C THR A 204 13.45 10.02 9.58
N GLU A 205 12.89 11.14 10.04
CA GLU A 205 11.81 11.18 11.05
C GLU A 205 10.61 10.34 10.59
N ARG A 206 10.19 10.49 9.33
CA ARG A 206 9.12 9.68 8.71
C ARG A 206 9.46 8.19 8.62
N LEU A 207 10.74 7.82 8.56
CA LEU A 207 11.17 6.41 8.55
C LEU A 207 11.26 5.86 9.98
N GLN A 208 11.60 6.68 10.98
CA GLN A 208 11.52 6.35 12.40
C GLN A 208 10.06 6.14 12.83
N ASP A 209 9.14 7.01 12.42
CA ASP A 209 7.70 6.87 12.65
C ASP A 209 7.12 5.57 12.09
N GLN A 210 7.56 5.15 10.90
CA GLN A 210 7.13 3.88 10.29
C GLN A 210 7.61 2.68 11.11
N TRP A 211 8.90 2.63 11.48
CA TRP A 211 9.42 1.58 12.34
C TRP A 211 8.79 1.59 13.74
N ALA A 212 8.50 2.77 14.30
CA ALA A 212 7.87 2.92 15.62
C ALA A 212 6.44 2.36 15.62
N GLN A 213 5.66 2.64 14.57
CA GLN A 213 4.33 2.04 14.37
C GLN A 213 4.40 0.53 14.22
N SER A 214 5.37 0.01 13.46
CA SER A 214 5.60 -1.43 13.27
C SER A 214 5.97 -2.17 14.56
N VAL A 215 6.85 -1.60 15.39
CA VAL A 215 7.22 -2.17 16.69
C VAL A 215 6.05 -2.06 17.69
N SER A 216 5.36 -0.91 17.72
CA SER A 216 4.15 -0.73 18.55
C SER A 216 3.03 -1.72 18.20
N TRP A 217 2.89 -2.09 16.93
CA TRP A 217 1.96 -3.14 16.50
C TRP A 217 2.38 -4.51 17.05
N LEU A 218 3.66 -4.86 16.90
CA LEU A 218 4.21 -6.14 17.38
C LEU A 218 4.05 -6.30 18.90
N GLU A 219 4.45 -5.28 19.67
CA GLU A 219 4.28 -5.26 21.13
C GLU A 219 2.83 -5.41 21.56
N ARG A 220 1.90 -4.77 20.85
CA ARG A 220 0.47 -4.81 21.19
C ARG A 220 -0.11 -6.20 20.94
N GLU A 221 0.16 -6.80 19.78
CA GLU A 221 -0.41 -8.12 19.44
C GLU A 221 0.26 -9.26 20.24
N SER A 222 1.55 -9.13 20.57
CA SER A 222 2.26 -10.04 21.49
C SER A 222 1.70 -9.97 22.91
N ARG A 223 1.50 -8.76 23.45
CA ARG A 223 0.89 -8.53 24.78
C ARG A 223 -0.55 -9.03 24.88
N LEU A 224 -1.27 -9.06 23.77
CA LEU A 224 -2.63 -9.62 23.67
C LEU A 224 -2.64 -11.15 23.40
N GLN A 225 -1.47 -11.81 23.38
CA GLN A 225 -1.30 -13.24 23.11
C GLN A 225 -1.93 -13.70 21.77
N ARG A 226 -1.96 -12.80 20.77
CA ARG A 226 -2.49 -13.04 19.41
C ARG A 226 -1.43 -13.45 18.39
N LEU A 227 -0.23 -13.75 18.89
CA LEU A 227 0.94 -14.18 18.14
C LEU A 227 1.66 -15.20 19.03
N SER A 228 2.22 -16.24 18.43
CA SER A 228 3.17 -17.14 19.10
C SER A 228 4.31 -16.34 19.73
N GLY A 229 4.67 -16.71 20.97
CA GLY A 229 5.77 -16.12 21.72
C GLY A 229 7.08 -16.22 20.96
N ASP A 230 7.42 -17.43 20.50
CA ASP A 230 8.63 -17.75 19.73
C ASP A 230 8.76 -16.89 18.46
N LEU A 231 7.66 -16.67 17.73
CA LEU A 231 7.65 -15.82 16.54
C LEU A 231 7.89 -14.36 16.89
N SER A 232 7.28 -13.90 17.99
CA SER A 232 7.42 -12.52 18.48
C SER A 232 8.83 -12.26 18.97
N GLU A 233 9.39 -13.15 19.80
CA GLU A 233 10.76 -13.05 20.31
C GLU A 233 11.79 -13.08 19.17
N LYS A 234 11.66 -14.03 18.23
CA LYS A 234 12.51 -14.09 17.04
C LYS A 234 12.46 -12.79 16.23
N THR A 235 11.30 -12.14 16.16
CA THR A 235 11.15 -10.84 15.49
C THR A 235 11.93 -9.75 16.21
N PHE A 236 11.82 -9.64 17.54
CA PHE A 236 12.64 -8.69 18.32
C PHE A 236 14.14 -8.98 18.22
N GLN A 237 14.56 -10.25 18.26
CA GLN A 237 15.96 -10.64 18.07
C GLN A 237 16.52 -10.25 16.68
N LEU A 238 15.67 -10.22 15.65
CA LEU A 238 16.04 -9.76 14.30
C LEU A 238 16.04 -8.24 14.19
N LEU A 239 15.05 -7.55 14.78
CA LEU A 239 15.00 -6.08 14.85
C LEU A 239 16.22 -5.49 15.59
N SER A 240 16.73 -6.17 16.62
CA SER A 240 17.96 -5.82 17.36
C SER A 240 19.27 -6.12 16.61
N ARG A 241 19.20 -6.60 15.36
CA ARG A 241 20.38 -7.02 14.56
C ARG A 241 20.36 -6.58 13.09
N MET A 242 19.19 -6.24 12.57
CA MET A 242 18.98 -5.78 11.21
C MET A 242 19.07 -4.25 11.15
N GLY A 243 19.96 -3.71 10.31
CA GLY A 243 20.06 -2.26 10.08
C GLY A 243 18.75 -1.67 9.56
N TRP A 244 18.36 -0.47 10.02
CA TRP A 244 17.03 0.10 9.79
C TRP A 244 16.73 0.55 8.35
N ASP A 245 17.77 0.88 7.58
CA ASP A 245 17.71 1.19 6.14
C ASP A 245 18.89 0.53 5.38
N ASN A 246 19.21 -0.71 5.78
CA ASN A 246 20.23 -1.51 5.13
C ASN A 246 19.79 -1.92 3.71
N LYS A 247 20.74 -1.91 2.78
CA LYS A 247 20.55 -2.42 1.42
C LYS A 247 20.48 -3.95 1.43
N MET A 248 19.38 -4.50 0.89
CA MET A 248 19.17 -5.92 0.63
C MET A 248 19.18 -6.18 -0.88
N HIS A 249 19.73 -7.29 -1.33
CA HIS A 249 19.81 -7.64 -2.75
C HIS A 249 18.88 -8.81 -3.10
N TYR A 250 17.90 -8.56 -3.98
CA TYR A 250 16.89 -9.53 -4.42
C TYR A 250 16.57 -9.27 -5.91
N CYS A 251 16.41 -10.33 -6.73
CA CYS A 251 16.09 -10.22 -8.17
C CYS A 251 17.00 -9.26 -8.98
N ASN A 252 18.30 -9.20 -8.67
CA ASN A 252 19.26 -8.21 -9.23
C ASN A 252 18.90 -6.73 -8.96
N ARG A 253 17.96 -6.45 -8.06
CA ARG A 253 17.63 -5.13 -7.53
C ARG A 253 18.21 -4.95 -6.13
N THR A 254 18.26 -3.70 -5.69
CA THR A 254 18.57 -3.35 -4.30
C THR A 254 17.34 -2.69 -3.68
N VAL A 255 16.88 -3.22 -2.55
CA VAL A 255 15.73 -2.71 -1.77
C VAL A 255 16.19 -2.43 -0.34
N SER A 256 15.47 -1.60 0.41
CA SER A 256 15.79 -1.30 1.81
C SER A 256 15.14 -2.29 2.79
N THR A 257 15.79 -2.59 3.91
CA THR A 257 15.18 -3.30 5.06
C THR A 257 13.93 -2.59 5.60
N LEU A 258 13.81 -1.27 5.46
CA LEU A 258 12.59 -0.49 5.74
C LEU A 258 11.34 -1.11 5.09
N LEU A 259 11.50 -1.70 3.91
CA LEU A 259 10.42 -2.36 3.17
C LEU A 259 9.73 -3.45 4.01
N LEU A 260 10.47 -4.10 4.92
CA LEU A 260 9.99 -5.15 5.81
C LEU A 260 9.12 -4.59 6.96
N ALA A 261 9.25 -3.31 7.33
CA ALA A 261 8.39 -2.67 8.33
C ALA A 261 6.90 -2.81 7.97
N LYS A 262 6.57 -2.77 6.67
CA LYS A 262 5.21 -2.97 6.15
C LYS A 262 4.61 -4.34 6.52
N LEU A 263 5.42 -5.37 6.75
CA LEU A 263 4.91 -6.69 7.16
C LEU A 263 4.38 -6.65 8.61
N LEU A 264 5.08 -5.94 9.50
CA LEU A 264 4.73 -5.78 10.92
C LEU A 264 3.58 -4.77 11.12
N GLY A 265 2.38 -5.09 10.62
CA GLY A 265 1.24 -4.17 10.67
C GLY A 265 0.04 -4.64 9.85
N THR A 266 -0.82 -3.69 9.47
CA THR A 266 -1.93 -3.89 8.52
C THR A 266 -1.72 -3.10 7.21
N ALA A 267 -0.51 -2.57 7.00
CA ALA A 267 -0.14 -1.81 5.81
C ALA A 267 -0.29 -2.65 4.53
N TRP A 268 -0.51 -1.98 3.40
CA TRP A 268 -0.55 -2.63 2.09
C TRP A 268 0.88 -2.92 1.60
N LEU A 269 1.07 -4.10 1.02
CA LEU A 269 2.35 -4.52 0.45
C LEU A 269 2.40 -4.12 -1.03
N ASN A 270 3.57 -3.67 -1.47
CA ASN A 270 3.83 -3.25 -2.85
C ASN A 270 4.64 -4.29 -3.62
N ASP A 271 4.73 -4.09 -4.93
CA ASP A 271 5.42 -4.95 -5.91
C ASP A 271 6.82 -5.39 -5.47
N GLU A 272 7.58 -4.53 -4.79
CA GLU A 272 8.91 -4.83 -4.25
C GLU A 272 8.89 -5.90 -3.15
N VAL A 273 7.93 -5.84 -2.21
CA VAL A 273 7.77 -6.85 -1.16
C VAL A 273 7.48 -8.21 -1.79
N ILE A 274 6.62 -8.22 -2.82
CA ILE A 274 6.18 -9.45 -3.49
C ILE A 274 7.29 -10.04 -4.35
N ASP A 275 8.02 -9.24 -5.14
CA ASP A 275 9.20 -9.73 -5.87
C ASP A 275 10.27 -10.27 -4.90
N THR A 276 10.48 -9.65 -3.73
CA THR A 276 11.38 -10.15 -2.67
C THR A 276 10.88 -11.45 -2.02
N MET A 277 9.58 -11.59 -1.73
CA MET A 277 9.00 -12.84 -1.20
C MET A 277 9.13 -13.98 -2.20
N ILE A 278 8.87 -13.73 -3.49
CA ILE A 278 9.04 -14.72 -4.57
C ILE A 278 10.52 -15.13 -4.71
N GLN A 279 11.45 -14.17 -4.62
CA GLN A 279 12.89 -14.47 -4.64
C GLN A 279 13.34 -15.33 -3.45
N GLN A 280 12.77 -15.09 -2.27
CA GLN A 280 13.03 -15.90 -1.08
C GLN A 280 12.55 -17.34 -1.27
N ILE A 281 11.40 -17.57 -1.90
CA ILE A 281 10.90 -18.92 -2.19
C ILE A 281 11.83 -19.65 -3.17
N HIS A 282 12.36 -18.98 -4.19
CA HIS A 282 13.37 -19.57 -5.07
C HIS A 282 14.61 -20.02 -4.27
N THR A 283 15.13 -19.17 -3.37
CA THR A 283 16.28 -19.52 -2.52
C THR A 283 15.95 -20.65 -1.54
N GLU A 284 14.71 -20.73 -1.03
CA GLU A 284 14.26 -21.86 -0.19
C GLU A 284 14.21 -23.17 -1.02
N ILE A 285 13.72 -23.15 -2.26
CA ILE A 285 13.72 -24.30 -3.19
C ILE A 285 15.14 -24.73 -3.56
N ASP A 286 16.02 -23.79 -3.89
CA ASP A 286 17.41 -24.09 -4.28
C ASP A 286 18.20 -24.79 -3.16
N LEU A 287 17.86 -24.47 -1.90
CA LEU A 287 18.46 -25.03 -0.68
C LEU A 287 17.79 -26.31 -0.16
N MET A 288 16.65 -26.72 -0.70
CA MET A 288 16.00 -27.98 -0.29
C MET A 288 16.82 -29.21 -0.73
N PRO A 289 16.78 -30.33 0.03
CA PRO A 289 17.34 -31.59 -0.44
C PRO A 289 16.65 -32.04 -1.73
N GLU A 290 17.40 -32.66 -2.66
CA GLU A 290 16.89 -33.02 -4.00
C GLU A 290 15.63 -33.91 -4.00
N LYS A 291 15.42 -34.69 -2.92
CA LYS A 291 14.23 -35.53 -2.69
C LYS A 291 12.99 -34.76 -2.22
N ASP A 292 13.17 -33.55 -1.71
CA ASP A 292 12.13 -32.69 -1.10
C ASP A 292 11.82 -31.45 -1.95
N LYS A 293 12.62 -31.19 -3.00
CA LYS A 293 12.35 -30.14 -3.97
C LYS A 293 11.03 -30.39 -4.70
N PRO A 294 10.31 -29.33 -5.13
CA PRO A 294 9.27 -29.48 -6.16
C PRO A 294 9.86 -30.14 -7.41
N GLN A 295 9.01 -30.82 -8.19
CA GLN A 295 9.45 -31.42 -9.45
C GLN A 295 10.12 -30.37 -10.34
N PRO A 296 11.21 -30.69 -11.07
CA PRO A 296 11.98 -29.70 -11.84
C PRO A 296 11.18 -29.04 -12.98
N THR A 297 9.99 -29.56 -13.28
CA THR A 297 9.00 -29.02 -14.20
C THR A 297 8.10 -27.93 -13.59
N ILE A 298 8.20 -27.65 -12.29
CA ILE A 298 7.51 -26.55 -11.62
C ILE A 298 8.45 -25.36 -11.49
N GLN A 299 8.04 -24.19 -11.97
CA GLN A 299 8.77 -22.93 -11.77
C GLN A 299 7.86 -21.85 -11.21
N ILE A 300 8.43 -20.98 -10.38
CA ILE A 300 7.81 -19.72 -9.97
C ILE A 300 8.44 -18.59 -10.80
N THR A 301 7.74 -17.47 -10.95
CA THR A 301 8.32 -16.23 -11.47
C THR A 301 7.70 -15.00 -10.83
N ASN A 302 8.38 -13.86 -10.98
CA ASN A 302 8.05 -12.60 -10.32
C ASN A 302 7.24 -11.68 -11.26
N LEU A 303 7.01 -10.42 -10.87
CA LEU A 303 6.13 -9.50 -11.62
C LEU A 303 6.60 -9.13 -13.03
N SER A 304 7.84 -9.48 -13.40
CA SER A 304 8.32 -9.33 -14.78
C SER A 304 7.55 -10.18 -15.79
N PHE A 305 7.02 -11.35 -15.40
CA PHE A 305 6.22 -12.19 -16.30
C PHE A 305 4.86 -11.58 -16.67
N PRO A 306 3.95 -11.23 -15.74
CA PRO A 306 2.69 -10.58 -16.09
C PRO A 306 2.90 -9.19 -16.73
N ALA A 307 4.00 -8.49 -16.42
CA ALA A 307 4.38 -7.27 -17.14
C ALA A 307 4.72 -7.56 -18.62
N ALA A 308 5.49 -8.62 -18.89
CA ALA A 308 5.80 -9.05 -20.26
C ALA A 308 4.55 -9.54 -21.02
N ILE A 309 3.61 -10.21 -20.35
CA ILE A 309 2.30 -10.59 -20.94
C ILE A 309 1.45 -9.36 -21.26
N ARG A 310 1.37 -8.34 -20.38
CA ARG A 310 0.65 -7.08 -20.67
C ARG A 310 1.21 -6.33 -21.88
N ASN A 311 2.51 -6.47 -22.11
CA ASN A 311 3.23 -5.87 -23.24
C ASN A 311 3.36 -6.81 -24.44
N TRP A 312 2.73 -7.99 -24.42
CA TRP A 312 2.82 -8.96 -25.50
C TRP A 312 1.98 -8.52 -26.72
N SER A 313 2.51 -8.78 -27.91
CA SER A 313 1.73 -8.77 -29.15
C SER A 313 2.32 -9.78 -30.15
N PRO A 314 1.55 -10.21 -31.17
CA PRO A 314 2.06 -11.10 -32.21
C PRO A 314 3.31 -10.56 -32.93
N ALA A 315 3.39 -9.24 -33.13
CA ALA A 315 4.54 -8.58 -33.75
C ALA A 315 5.78 -8.61 -32.83
N ILE A 316 5.62 -8.27 -31.55
CA ILE A 316 6.71 -8.30 -30.55
C ILE A 316 7.23 -9.74 -30.38
N HIS A 317 6.36 -10.74 -30.41
CA HIS A 317 6.77 -12.14 -30.31
C HIS A 317 7.62 -12.62 -31.50
N GLN A 318 7.32 -12.15 -32.72
CA GLN A 318 8.13 -12.49 -33.90
C GLN A 318 9.53 -11.86 -33.88
N SER A 319 9.69 -10.68 -33.28
CA SER A 319 10.99 -10.01 -33.15
C SER A 319 11.79 -10.42 -31.90
N SER A 320 11.14 -10.73 -30.78
CA SER A 320 11.78 -10.89 -29.47
C SER A 320 12.16 -12.35 -29.13
N LYS A 321 13.23 -12.85 -29.76
CA LYS A 321 13.83 -14.18 -29.46
C LYS A 321 14.64 -14.25 -28.15
N SER A 322 14.71 -13.19 -27.35
CA SER A 322 15.54 -13.10 -26.14
C SER A 322 14.80 -12.67 -24.87
N GLY A 323 13.48 -12.47 -24.94
CA GLY A 323 12.66 -12.04 -23.80
C GLY A 323 12.31 -13.16 -22.82
N ILE A 324 11.87 -12.79 -21.62
CA ILE A 324 11.43 -13.73 -20.56
C ILE A 324 10.36 -14.73 -21.04
N LEU A 325 9.43 -14.29 -21.89
CA LEU A 325 8.42 -15.16 -22.49
C LEU A 325 9.03 -16.25 -23.38
N HIS A 326 10.13 -15.95 -24.09
CA HIS A 326 10.83 -16.95 -24.90
C HIS A 326 11.60 -17.96 -24.03
N LYS A 327 12.12 -17.54 -22.86
CA LYS A 327 12.71 -18.47 -21.88
C LYS A 327 11.68 -19.52 -21.42
N PHE A 328 10.48 -19.09 -21.03
CA PHE A 328 9.43 -20.01 -20.57
C PHE A 328 8.84 -20.84 -21.73
N GLU A 329 8.65 -20.23 -22.90
CA GLU A 329 8.28 -20.95 -24.12
C GLU A 329 9.26 -22.10 -24.43
N LYS A 330 10.57 -21.80 -24.40
CA LYS A 330 11.60 -22.82 -24.63
C LYS A 330 11.56 -23.89 -23.55
N ALA A 331 11.58 -23.52 -22.27
CA ALA A 331 11.58 -24.49 -21.17
C ALA A 331 10.40 -25.47 -21.26
N ALA A 332 9.20 -24.97 -21.61
CA ALA A 332 8.01 -25.81 -21.77
C ALA A 332 8.05 -26.69 -23.04
N LYS A 333 8.61 -26.19 -24.16
CA LYS A 333 8.84 -26.99 -25.37
C LYS A 333 9.88 -28.10 -25.15
N ASP A 334 10.91 -27.81 -24.37
CA ASP A 334 11.96 -28.74 -23.95
C ASP A 334 11.48 -29.70 -22.83
N LYS A 335 10.20 -29.60 -22.38
CA LYS A 335 9.60 -30.34 -21.26
C LYS A 335 10.33 -30.23 -19.92
N THR A 336 11.00 -29.10 -19.71
CA THR A 336 11.62 -28.69 -18.43
C THR A 336 10.74 -27.70 -17.64
N LEU A 337 9.51 -27.48 -18.10
CA LEU A 337 8.51 -26.62 -17.47
C LEU A 337 7.10 -27.10 -17.85
N GLU A 338 6.38 -27.65 -16.88
CA GLU A 338 4.97 -28.06 -17.00
C GLU A 338 4.05 -27.05 -16.32
N GLN A 339 4.47 -26.46 -15.19
CA GLN A 339 3.68 -25.49 -14.44
C GLN A 339 4.46 -24.23 -14.07
N LEU A 340 3.91 -23.05 -14.39
CA LEU A 340 4.47 -21.74 -14.07
C LEU A 340 3.54 -20.94 -13.15
N TYR A 341 4.00 -20.65 -11.93
CA TYR A 341 3.29 -19.89 -10.90
C TYR A 341 3.80 -18.44 -10.83
N TYR A 342 2.90 -17.46 -10.66
CA TYR A 342 3.27 -16.04 -10.63
C TYR A 342 2.25 -15.16 -9.87
N PRO A 343 2.69 -14.10 -9.18
CA PRO A 343 1.79 -13.10 -8.60
C PRO A 343 1.29 -12.14 -9.69
N VAL A 344 0.08 -11.59 -9.51
CA VAL A 344 -0.48 -10.55 -10.39
C VAL A 344 -1.08 -9.42 -9.56
N HIS A 345 -0.57 -8.21 -9.78
CA HIS A 345 -1.19 -6.98 -9.29
C HIS A 345 -2.38 -6.60 -10.19
N VAL A 346 -3.61 -6.65 -9.67
CA VAL A 346 -4.88 -6.39 -10.36
C VAL A 346 -5.35 -4.96 -10.09
N ASN A 347 -5.55 -4.18 -11.16
CA ASN A 347 -6.06 -2.80 -11.14
C ASN A 347 -5.29 -1.80 -10.24
N GLY A 348 -4.08 -2.15 -9.79
CA GLY A 348 -3.32 -1.36 -8.81
C GLY A 348 -3.87 -1.43 -7.38
N THR A 349 -4.82 -2.32 -7.10
CA THR A 349 -5.57 -2.33 -5.83
C THR A 349 -5.72 -3.71 -5.16
N HIS A 350 -5.23 -4.78 -5.78
CA HIS A 350 -5.46 -6.15 -5.30
C HIS A 350 -4.42 -7.13 -5.85
N TRP A 351 -4.17 -8.23 -5.16
CA TRP A 351 -3.17 -9.23 -5.51
C TRP A 351 -3.81 -10.61 -5.65
N ILE A 352 -3.44 -11.35 -6.70
CA ILE A 352 -3.85 -12.74 -6.94
C ILE A 352 -2.65 -13.61 -7.33
N ALA A 353 -2.77 -14.92 -7.14
CA ALA A 353 -1.88 -15.91 -7.74
C ALA A 353 -2.44 -16.40 -9.09
N GLY A 354 -1.60 -16.45 -10.11
CA GLY A 354 -1.88 -17.09 -11.40
C GLY A 354 -1.01 -18.33 -11.61
N MET A 355 -1.54 -19.29 -12.37
CA MET A 355 -0.81 -20.47 -12.85
C MET A 355 -1.01 -20.62 -14.37
N VAL A 356 0.00 -21.15 -15.06
CA VAL A 356 -0.14 -21.76 -16.38
C VAL A 356 0.31 -23.21 -16.31
N ASP A 357 -0.58 -24.13 -16.67
CA ASP A 357 -0.24 -25.51 -16.98
C ASP A 357 -0.04 -25.68 -18.50
N PHE A 358 1.17 -26.07 -18.89
CA PHE A 358 1.57 -26.26 -20.28
C PHE A 358 1.16 -27.62 -20.85
N ASN A 359 0.88 -28.62 -20.00
CA ASN A 359 0.38 -29.94 -20.42
C ASN A 359 -1.11 -29.85 -20.74
N GLU A 360 -1.94 -29.60 -19.73
CA GLU A 360 -3.41 -29.56 -19.80
C GLU A 360 -3.99 -28.28 -20.42
N ALA A 361 -3.13 -27.46 -21.04
CA ALA A 361 -3.49 -26.29 -21.82
C ALA A 361 -4.37 -25.29 -21.05
N THR A 362 -4.00 -24.99 -19.80
CA THR A 362 -4.88 -24.29 -18.85
C THR A 362 -4.16 -23.18 -18.08
N PRO A 363 -4.53 -21.90 -18.28
CA PRO A 363 -4.33 -20.84 -17.27
C PRO A 363 -5.40 -20.88 -16.18
N CYS A 364 -5.01 -20.53 -14.96
CA CYS A 364 -5.86 -20.48 -13.75
C CYS A 364 -5.77 -19.11 -13.05
N ASP A 365 -6.83 -18.72 -12.35
CA ASP A 365 -7.01 -17.42 -11.70
C ASP A 365 -7.78 -17.60 -10.37
N SER A 366 -7.15 -17.22 -9.25
CA SER A 366 -7.53 -17.58 -7.87
C SER A 366 -8.64 -16.71 -7.23
N LEU A 367 -9.59 -16.16 -8.01
CA LEU A 367 -10.41 -15.01 -7.57
C LEU A 367 -11.91 -15.04 -7.93
N TYR A 368 -12.58 -16.20 -7.98
CA TYR A 368 -13.98 -16.26 -8.44
C TYR A 368 -15.05 -16.24 -7.33
N ASP A 369 -14.70 -16.50 -6.08
CA ASP A 369 -15.72 -16.75 -5.05
C ASP A 369 -16.46 -15.48 -4.58
N ASN A 370 -17.71 -15.69 -4.14
CA ASN A 370 -18.62 -14.70 -3.55
C ASN A 370 -19.05 -13.52 -4.46
N GLY A 371 -18.64 -13.45 -5.73
CA GLY A 371 -19.10 -12.43 -6.70
C GLY A 371 -18.76 -10.98 -6.34
N LYS A 372 -17.91 -10.75 -5.33
CA LYS A 372 -17.46 -9.43 -4.82
C LYS A 372 -16.01 -9.09 -5.21
N GLY A 373 -15.30 -10.02 -5.84
CA GLY A 373 -13.93 -9.85 -6.33
C GLY A 373 -13.79 -8.70 -7.34
N SER A 374 -12.55 -8.27 -7.61
CA SER A 374 -12.27 -7.13 -8.51
C SER A 374 -12.48 -7.44 -10.01
N GLY A 375 -13.00 -8.64 -10.32
CA GLY A 375 -13.10 -9.21 -11.66
C GLY A 375 -11.78 -9.85 -12.10
N ILE A 376 -11.89 -11.01 -12.76
CA ILE A 376 -10.80 -11.62 -13.53
C ILE A 376 -10.16 -10.52 -14.41
N PRO A 377 -8.82 -10.34 -14.43
CA PRO A 377 -8.15 -9.34 -15.25
C PRO A 377 -8.20 -9.76 -16.74
N ALA A 378 -9.38 -9.64 -17.35
CA ALA A 378 -9.71 -10.26 -18.64
C ALA A 378 -8.70 -9.94 -19.76
N LYS A 379 -8.15 -8.71 -19.80
CA LYS A 379 -7.10 -8.33 -20.75
C LYS A 379 -5.79 -9.10 -20.54
N LEU A 380 -5.40 -9.37 -19.29
CA LEU A 380 -4.21 -10.19 -19.00
C LEU A 380 -4.43 -11.62 -19.48
N ILE A 381 -5.62 -12.19 -19.21
CA ILE A 381 -5.98 -13.54 -19.67
C ILE A 381 -6.05 -13.60 -21.21
N GLU A 382 -6.59 -12.58 -21.87
CA GLU A 382 -6.63 -12.44 -23.33
C GLU A 382 -5.21 -12.42 -23.93
N PHE A 383 -4.31 -11.59 -23.41
CA PHE A 383 -2.92 -11.56 -23.87
C PHE A 383 -2.15 -12.84 -23.54
N LEU A 384 -2.42 -13.47 -22.38
CA LEU A 384 -1.84 -14.75 -21.97
C LEU A 384 -2.28 -15.87 -22.93
N GLN A 385 -3.57 -16.00 -23.22
CA GLN A 385 -4.10 -16.95 -24.19
C GLN A 385 -3.61 -16.65 -25.62
N GLY A 386 -3.42 -15.38 -25.96
CA GLY A 386 -2.80 -14.94 -27.22
C GLY A 386 -1.36 -15.44 -27.38
N TRP A 387 -0.51 -15.18 -26.37
CA TRP A 387 0.87 -15.67 -26.33
C TRP A 387 0.92 -17.20 -26.36
N LEU A 388 0.16 -17.87 -25.50
CA LEU A 388 0.14 -19.34 -25.41
C LEU A 388 -0.30 -19.99 -26.73
N LYS A 389 -1.34 -19.44 -27.39
CA LYS A 389 -1.76 -19.89 -28.72
C LYS A 389 -0.68 -19.70 -29.77
N GLN A 390 0.03 -18.57 -29.75
CA GLN A 390 1.07 -18.25 -30.73
C GLN A 390 2.34 -19.10 -30.51
N ALA A 391 2.72 -19.33 -29.26
CA ALA A 391 3.91 -20.07 -28.88
C ALA A 391 3.75 -21.59 -29.06
N PHE A 392 2.59 -22.16 -28.70
CA PHE A 392 2.37 -23.62 -28.65
C PHE A 392 1.34 -24.16 -29.66
N GLY A 393 0.73 -23.31 -30.49
CA GLY A 393 -0.23 -23.69 -31.54
C GLY A 393 -1.61 -24.16 -31.05
N LYS A 394 -1.74 -24.62 -29.80
CA LYS A 394 -3.01 -25.03 -29.18
C LYS A 394 -3.73 -23.85 -28.51
N ARG A 395 -5.07 -23.86 -28.47
CA ARG A 395 -5.84 -22.91 -27.64
C ARG A 395 -5.81 -23.37 -26.18
N PHE A 396 -5.63 -22.44 -25.25
CA PHE A 396 -5.62 -22.73 -23.82
C PHE A 396 -6.94 -22.27 -23.18
N LYS A 397 -7.55 -23.10 -22.32
CA LYS A 397 -8.83 -22.83 -21.64
C LYS A 397 -8.57 -22.17 -20.29
N ASN A 398 -9.15 -20.99 -20.05
CA ASN A 398 -9.23 -20.47 -18.68
C ASN A 398 -10.15 -21.40 -17.86
N GLN A 399 -9.62 -22.10 -16.86
CA GLN A 399 -10.43 -22.89 -15.92
C GLN A 399 -10.93 -22.07 -14.73
N GLY A 400 -10.44 -20.84 -14.54
CA GLY A 400 -10.82 -19.98 -13.44
C GLY A 400 -10.23 -20.46 -12.11
N ASN A 401 -11.08 -20.51 -11.08
CA ASN A 401 -10.68 -20.66 -9.69
C ASN A 401 -10.46 -22.12 -9.27
N ILE A 402 -9.45 -22.77 -9.87
CA ILE A 402 -9.07 -24.16 -9.54
C ILE A 402 -7.80 -24.29 -8.69
N LEU A 403 -7.08 -23.18 -8.45
CA LEU A 403 -5.96 -23.17 -7.50
C LEU A 403 -6.52 -23.23 -6.07
N PRO A 404 -6.07 -24.16 -5.21
CA PRO A 404 -6.37 -24.09 -3.79
C PRO A 404 -5.75 -22.82 -3.19
N HIS A 405 -6.59 -21.95 -2.64
CA HIS A 405 -6.26 -20.61 -2.15
C HIS A 405 -7.14 -20.31 -0.93
N ALA A 406 -6.79 -19.27 -0.17
CA ALA A 406 -7.55 -18.87 1.02
C ALA A 406 -8.54 -17.72 0.74
N VAL A 407 -9.67 -17.72 1.47
CA VAL A 407 -10.71 -16.68 1.34
C VAL A 407 -10.34 -15.46 2.19
N GLN A 408 -10.04 -14.34 1.54
CA GLN A 408 -9.78 -13.07 2.23
C GLN A 408 -11.07 -12.47 2.82
N ASN A 409 -11.04 -12.08 4.10
CA ASN A 409 -12.11 -11.33 4.76
C ASN A 409 -11.73 -9.88 5.14
N ASP A 410 -10.45 -9.52 5.07
CA ASP A 410 -9.94 -8.15 5.27
C ASP A 410 -9.72 -7.39 3.94
N SER A 411 -9.13 -6.19 4.01
CA SER A 411 -8.82 -5.35 2.84
C SER A 411 -7.33 -5.28 2.47
N PHE A 412 -6.43 -6.03 3.10
CA PHE A 412 -4.97 -5.83 3.00
C PHE A 412 -4.11 -7.11 2.90
N SER A 413 -4.65 -8.29 3.20
CA SER A 413 -3.90 -9.57 3.20
C SER A 413 -3.84 -10.27 1.85
N CYS A 414 -4.53 -9.80 0.81
CA CYS A 414 -4.38 -10.32 -0.56
C CYS A 414 -2.93 -10.57 -1.06
N PRO A 415 -1.90 -9.77 -0.72
CA PRO A 415 -0.54 -10.05 -1.17
C PRO A 415 0.08 -11.24 -0.41
N ILE A 416 -0.25 -11.41 0.88
CA ILE A 416 0.17 -12.55 1.69
C ILE A 416 -0.53 -13.82 1.20
N ILE A 417 -1.83 -13.76 0.95
CA ILE A 417 -2.63 -14.87 0.42
C ILE A 417 -2.15 -15.28 -0.98
N THR A 418 -1.79 -14.31 -1.83
CA THR A 418 -1.17 -14.55 -3.15
C THR A 418 0.10 -15.38 -3.02
N VAL A 419 1.03 -14.98 -2.16
CA VAL A 419 2.29 -15.70 -2.00
C VAL A 419 2.08 -17.04 -1.29
N ASN A 420 1.18 -17.13 -0.30
CA ASN A 420 0.83 -18.39 0.34
C ASN A 420 0.14 -19.39 -0.61
N THR A 421 -0.67 -18.92 -1.56
CA THR A 421 -1.24 -19.78 -2.62
C THR A 421 -0.13 -20.42 -3.47
N ILE A 422 0.96 -19.68 -3.71
CA ILE A 422 2.14 -20.17 -4.43
C ILE A 422 2.98 -21.12 -3.54
N THR A 423 3.20 -20.82 -2.25
CA THR A 423 3.96 -21.74 -1.37
C THR A 423 3.16 -22.99 -0.98
N HIS A 424 1.83 -22.92 -0.94
CA HIS A 424 0.98 -24.10 -0.83
C HIS A 424 1.16 -25.01 -2.06
N ALA A 425 1.01 -24.48 -3.27
CA ALA A 425 1.10 -25.27 -4.49
C ALA A 425 2.51 -25.83 -4.77
N VAL A 426 3.58 -25.12 -4.39
CA VAL A 426 4.97 -25.50 -4.73
C VAL A 426 5.74 -26.13 -3.57
N LEU A 427 5.46 -25.75 -2.31
CA LEU A 427 6.15 -26.26 -1.12
C LEU A 427 5.25 -27.11 -0.19
N ASN A 428 3.98 -27.31 -0.55
CA ASN A 428 2.96 -27.98 0.29
C ASN A 428 2.80 -27.33 1.68
N GLU A 429 2.98 -26.01 1.78
CA GLU A 429 2.66 -25.25 3.00
C GLU A 429 1.14 -25.25 3.29
N PRO A 430 0.70 -25.16 4.56
CA PRO A 430 -0.71 -24.94 4.87
C PRO A 430 -1.26 -23.66 4.22
N LEU A 431 -2.51 -23.72 3.76
CA LEU A 431 -3.21 -22.52 3.31
C LEU A 431 -3.46 -21.54 4.48
N TRP A 432 -3.41 -20.26 4.17
CA TRP A 432 -3.66 -19.14 5.07
C TRP A 432 -5.08 -19.20 5.66
N SER A 433 -5.21 -18.78 6.92
CA SER A 433 -6.49 -18.53 7.58
C SER A 433 -6.59 -17.06 8.02
N ALA A 434 -7.81 -16.58 8.27
CA ALA A 434 -8.01 -15.21 8.75
C ALA A 434 -7.51 -15.04 10.20
N GLU A 435 -7.51 -16.14 10.94
CA GLU A 435 -6.99 -16.32 12.29
C GLU A 435 -5.45 -16.19 12.27
N ASP A 436 -4.78 -16.84 11.31
CA ASP A 436 -3.34 -16.75 11.05
C ASP A 436 -2.90 -15.42 10.42
N ALA A 437 -3.81 -14.50 10.07
CA ALA A 437 -3.50 -13.33 9.24
C ALA A 437 -2.31 -12.49 9.75
N LYS A 438 -2.16 -12.36 11.07
CA LYS A 438 -1.05 -11.64 11.72
C LYS A 438 0.21 -12.49 11.79
N GLU A 439 0.07 -13.77 12.13
CA GLU A 439 1.18 -14.72 12.16
C GLU A 439 1.82 -14.90 10.79
N ALA A 440 1.04 -14.99 9.71
CA ALA A 440 1.54 -15.15 8.35
C ALA A 440 2.48 -14.00 7.94
N ARG A 441 2.10 -12.75 8.29
CA ARG A 441 2.95 -11.58 8.06
C ARG A 441 4.23 -11.62 8.88
N LEU A 442 4.15 -12.06 10.14
CA LEU A 442 5.27 -12.20 11.05
C LEU A 442 6.24 -13.32 10.62
N LYS A 443 5.70 -14.45 10.15
CA LYS A 443 6.43 -15.57 9.51
C LYS A 443 7.19 -15.06 8.28
N TRP A 444 6.57 -14.24 7.43
CA TRP A 444 7.23 -13.62 6.27
C TRP A 444 8.30 -12.60 6.63
N PHE A 445 8.07 -11.72 7.61
CA PHE A 445 9.11 -10.84 8.15
C PHE A 445 10.32 -11.65 8.63
N ASN A 446 10.06 -12.68 9.44
CA ASN A 446 11.09 -13.53 10.02
C ASN A 446 11.88 -14.32 8.97
N ARG A 447 11.28 -14.75 7.84
CA ARG A 447 12.03 -15.34 6.71
C ARG A 447 12.99 -14.33 6.10
N LEU A 448 12.47 -13.18 5.65
CA LEU A 448 13.23 -12.17 4.90
C LEU A 448 14.34 -11.52 5.76
N ALA A 449 14.03 -11.13 6.99
CA ALA A 449 15.02 -10.58 7.91
C ALA A 449 16.08 -11.62 8.31
N SER A 450 15.73 -12.91 8.46
CA SER A 450 16.74 -13.97 8.69
C SER A 450 17.66 -14.15 7.48
N ALA A 451 17.11 -14.15 6.26
CA ALA A 451 17.89 -14.28 5.03
C ALA A 451 18.89 -13.13 4.87
N HIS A 452 18.44 -11.88 5.08
CA HIS A 452 19.31 -10.70 5.07
C HIS A 452 20.40 -10.76 6.16
N CYS A 453 20.02 -11.05 7.41
CA CYS A 453 20.97 -11.18 8.53
C CYS A 453 21.97 -12.35 8.41
N ASN A 454 21.72 -13.31 7.52
CA ASN A 454 22.66 -14.37 7.18
C ASN A 454 23.54 -13.96 5.99
N TYR A 455 22.97 -13.37 4.93
CA TYR A 455 23.72 -12.85 3.79
C TYR A 455 24.80 -11.84 4.21
N GLN A 456 24.54 -10.98 5.21
CA GLN A 456 25.55 -10.04 5.70
C GLN A 456 26.76 -10.68 6.40
N LYS A 457 26.70 -11.97 6.79
CA LYS A 457 27.82 -12.69 7.41
C LYS A 457 28.77 -13.31 6.39
N GLU A 458 28.24 -13.77 5.26
CA GLU A 458 29.01 -14.47 4.21
C GLU A 458 30.23 -13.68 3.70
N PRO A 459 30.14 -12.38 3.35
CA PRO A 459 31.31 -11.60 2.92
C PRO A 459 32.37 -11.48 4.01
N ILE A 460 31.96 -11.33 5.27
CA ILE A 460 32.88 -11.19 6.41
C ILE A 460 33.62 -12.50 6.63
N ALA A 461 32.92 -13.63 6.72
CA ALA A 461 33.51 -14.95 6.88
C ALA A 461 34.47 -15.33 5.73
N ARG A 462 34.18 -14.91 4.49
CA ARG A 462 35.08 -15.12 3.33
C ARG A 462 36.33 -14.24 3.40
N LEU A 463 36.21 -12.99 3.87
CA LEU A 463 37.35 -12.09 4.06
C LEU A 463 38.22 -12.53 5.25
N GLU A 464 37.62 -13.03 6.33
CA GLU A 464 38.33 -13.58 7.49
C GLU A 464 39.05 -14.88 7.13
N ALA A 465 38.37 -15.83 6.47
CA ALA A 465 39.00 -17.07 5.98
C ALA A 465 40.12 -16.82 4.95
N SER A 466 40.14 -15.67 4.26
CA SER A 466 41.27 -15.25 3.41
C SER A 466 42.46 -14.66 4.18
N LYS A 467 42.23 -14.14 5.39
CA LYS A 467 43.28 -13.61 6.29
C LYS A 467 43.87 -14.69 7.19
N ASP A 468 43.11 -15.73 7.51
CA ASP A 468 43.58 -16.89 8.28
C ASP A 468 44.66 -17.72 7.55
N GLN A 469 44.96 -17.40 6.28
CA GLN A 469 46.14 -17.92 5.58
C GLN A 469 47.44 -17.12 5.88
N GLU A 470 47.40 -15.96 6.54
CA GLU A 470 48.54 -15.05 6.62
C GLU A 470 48.99 -14.64 8.06
N SER A 471 48.15 -14.75 9.11
CA SER A 471 48.62 -14.48 10.49
C SER A 471 47.91 -15.25 11.61
N VAL A 472 48.67 -15.96 12.45
CA VAL A 472 48.17 -16.64 13.66
C VAL A 472 48.31 -15.75 14.89
N LEU A 473 47.20 -15.22 15.42
CA LEU A 473 47.10 -14.68 16.78
C LEU A 473 45.73 -15.04 17.41
N PRO A 474 45.65 -15.25 18.74
CA PRO A 474 44.43 -15.76 19.38
C PRO A 474 43.37 -14.66 19.66
N PRO A 475 42.06 -15.01 19.63
CA PRO A 475 40.97 -14.06 19.83
C PRO A 475 40.71 -13.71 21.30
N LEU A 476 40.41 -12.43 21.57
CA LEU A 476 39.88 -11.96 22.84
C LEU A 476 38.39 -12.29 22.98
N ARG A 477 37.94 -12.63 24.20
CA ARG A 477 36.53 -12.93 24.48
C ARG A 477 35.69 -11.65 24.52
N SER A 478 34.54 -11.68 23.84
CA SER A 478 33.46 -10.70 23.99
C SER A 478 32.37 -11.26 24.91
N GLU A 479 31.89 -10.45 25.86
CA GLU A 479 30.83 -10.84 26.79
C GLU A 479 29.43 -10.57 26.24
N LYS A 480 28.44 -11.35 26.68
CA LYS A 480 27.03 -11.21 26.26
C LYS A 480 26.28 -10.27 27.21
N LEU A 481 25.92 -9.08 26.74
CA LEU A 481 24.90 -8.26 27.38
C LEU A 481 23.49 -8.79 27.09
N GLY A 482 22.61 -8.79 28.10
CA GLY A 482 21.26 -9.37 28.02
C GLY A 482 20.19 -8.42 27.49
N LEU A 483 19.33 -8.93 26.59
CA LEU A 483 18.23 -8.17 25.97
C LEU A 483 17.26 -7.51 26.97
N THR A 484 17.09 -8.09 28.16
CA THR A 484 16.25 -7.55 29.25
C THR A 484 16.69 -6.17 29.73
N PHE A 485 17.96 -5.78 29.57
CA PHE A 485 18.42 -4.45 29.97
C PHE A 485 17.96 -3.34 28.99
N ILE A 486 17.80 -3.65 27.70
CA ILE A 486 17.37 -2.66 26.70
C ILE A 486 15.86 -2.41 26.79
N LEU A 487 15.06 -3.47 26.95
CA LEU A 487 13.60 -3.36 27.03
C LEU A 487 13.11 -2.63 28.29
N ASN A 488 13.79 -2.78 29.43
CA ASN A 488 13.40 -2.14 30.69
C ASN A 488 13.86 -0.67 30.83
N ASN A 489 14.78 -0.20 29.98
CA ASN A 489 15.33 1.17 30.03
C ASN A 489 14.78 2.10 28.93
N TYR A 490 13.74 1.68 28.19
CA TYR A 490 13.09 2.55 27.22
C TYR A 490 12.43 3.74 27.95
N PRO A 491 12.79 5.00 27.66
CA PRO A 491 12.18 6.14 28.33
C PRO A 491 10.71 6.24 27.92
N GLN A 492 9.81 6.02 28.88
CA GLN A 492 8.38 6.26 28.73
C GLN A 492 8.15 7.64 28.10
N LEU A 493 7.52 7.68 26.93
CA LEU A 493 7.13 8.93 26.27
C LEU A 493 6.37 9.81 27.27
N PRO A 494 6.73 11.09 27.44
CA PRO A 494 6.58 11.81 28.71
C PRO A 494 5.12 11.99 29.16
N HIS A 495 4.64 11.02 29.94
CA HIS A 495 3.45 11.16 30.75
C HIS A 495 3.72 12.18 31.86
N SER A 496 3.00 13.30 31.84
CA SER A 496 3.13 14.36 32.84
C SER A 496 2.69 13.83 34.22
N THR A 497 3.66 13.45 35.05
CA THR A 497 3.45 13.02 36.42
C THR A 497 2.72 14.11 37.21
N VAL A 498 1.71 13.67 37.96
CA VAL A 498 1.14 14.42 39.07
C VAL A 498 1.40 13.55 40.28
N THR A 499 2.01 14.13 41.31
CA THR A 499 2.19 13.49 42.61
C THR A 499 0.82 13.20 43.22
N TYR A 500 0.47 11.93 43.36
CA TYR A 500 -0.55 11.52 44.32
C TYR A 500 0.13 11.38 45.69
N ASN A 501 -0.46 12.00 46.70
CA ASN A 501 -0.21 11.58 48.08
C ASN A 501 -1.11 10.38 48.37
N ASP A 502 -0.54 9.29 48.86
CA ASP A 502 -1.31 8.29 49.57
C ASP A 502 -1.74 8.86 50.93
N ASN A 503 -3.02 8.67 51.24
CA ASN A 503 -3.61 8.80 52.56
C ASN A 503 -4.85 7.91 52.58
N GLN A 504 -4.61 6.60 52.68
CA GLN A 504 -5.63 5.59 52.87
C GLN A 504 -6.04 5.58 54.36
N PRO A 505 -7.34 5.60 54.71
CA PRO A 505 -7.79 5.27 56.05
C PRO A 505 -7.66 3.77 56.29
N ASP A 506 -7.26 3.36 57.50
CA ASP A 506 -7.43 1.99 57.96
C ASP A 506 -8.91 1.61 57.94
N ASP A 507 -9.20 0.38 57.50
CA ASP A 507 -10.22 -0.43 58.14
C ASP A 507 -9.84 -1.91 57.98
N SER A 508 -9.19 -2.45 59.01
CA SER A 508 -8.75 -3.84 59.06
C SER A 508 -9.72 -4.66 59.90
N PHE A 509 -10.34 -5.69 59.32
CA PHE A 509 -11.01 -6.71 60.13
C PHE A 509 -10.59 -8.13 59.74
N TYR A 510 -9.88 -8.76 60.67
CA TYR A 510 -9.50 -10.17 60.63
C TYR A 510 -10.71 -11.04 60.99
N MET A 511 -10.98 -12.06 60.18
CA MET A 511 -11.60 -13.31 60.62
C MET A 511 -10.87 -14.45 59.89
N SER A 512 -10.64 -15.56 60.58
CA SER A 512 -9.60 -16.54 60.24
C SER A 512 -10.06 -17.98 60.43
N ASP A 513 -9.46 -18.86 59.62
CA ASP A 513 -9.32 -20.30 59.85
C ASP A 513 -10.59 -21.19 59.84
N GLU A 514 -10.30 -22.51 59.78
CA GLU A 514 -11.19 -23.67 59.90
C GLU A 514 -12.23 -23.88 58.76
N SER A 515 -12.49 -25.11 58.29
CA SER A 515 -11.82 -26.42 58.52
C SER A 515 -12.18 -27.39 57.37
N ASP A 516 -11.61 -28.61 57.40
CA ASP A 516 -11.98 -29.71 56.50
C ASP A 516 -13.45 -30.16 56.68
N ASP A 517 -14.04 -30.75 55.63
CA ASP A 517 -14.65 -32.10 55.77
C ASP A 517 -14.81 -32.82 54.41
N GLU A 518 -14.81 -34.16 54.45
CA GLU A 518 -15.28 -34.98 53.31
C GLU A 518 -16.81 -35.09 53.34
N LEU A 519 -17.47 -35.39 52.20
CA LEU A 519 -18.38 -36.55 52.10
C LEU A 519 -18.96 -36.77 50.68
N GLN A 520 -18.81 -38.02 50.25
CA GLN A 520 -19.67 -38.85 49.40
C GLN A 520 -21.01 -38.30 48.86
N GLY A 521 -21.35 -38.66 47.61
CA GLY A 521 -22.72 -39.10 47.33
C GLY A 521 -23.25 -38.93 45.90
N ASN A 522 -23.61 -40.07 45.28
CA ASN A 522 -24.63 -40.26 44.24
C ASN A 522 -24.54 -39.44 42.91
N GLY A 523 -24.57 -40.17 41.79
CA GLY A 523 -24.93 -39.62 40.48
C GLY A 523 -26.27 -40.19 39.99
N PHE A 524 -26.70 -39.79 38.80
CA PHE A 524 -27.77 -40.46 38.05
C PHE A 524 -27.51 -40.34 36.53
N THR A 525 -27.79 -41.40 35.78
CA THR A 525 -27.90 -41.34 34.32
C THR A 525 -29.31 -40.90 33.91
N PRO A 526 -29.53 -40.62 32.63
CA PRO A 526 -30.64 -41.32 31.99
C PRO A 526 -30.20 -42.03 30.69
N VAL A 527 -30.69 -43.26 30.54
CA VAL A 527 -30.70 -44.02 29.27
C VAL A 527 -32.07 -43.88 28.65
N VAL A 528 -32.15 -43.72 27.33
CA VAL A 528 -33.33 -44.08 26.53
C VAL A 528 -32.84 -44.73 25.23
N ASP A 529 -32.94 -46.05 25.17
CA ASP A 529 -33.01 -46.79 23.91
C ASP A 529 -34.44 -46.65 23.32
N ASP A 530 -34.64 -46.72 22.00
CA ASP A 530 -35.02 -48.01 21.39
C ASP A 530 -35.10 -48.01 19.84
N GLN A 531 -34.80 -49.20 19.31
CA GLN A 531 -35.41 -49.94 18.17
C GLN A 531 -36.47 -49.28 17.26
N THR A 532 -36.63 -49.64 15.97
CA THR A 532 -35.97 -50.59 15.02
C THR A 532 -36.05 -49.97 13.59
N SER A 533 -36.03 -50.59 12.39
CA SER A 533 -36.15 -51.99 11.90
C SER A 533 -35.49 -52.18 10.52
N THR A 534 -35.46 -53.43 10.03
CA THR A 534 -34.87 -53.84 8.73
C THR A 534 -35.94 -54.21 7.69
N VAL A 535 -35.67 -53.92 6.40
CA VAL A 535 -36.18 -54.69 5.24
C VAL A 535 -35.09 -54.72 4.16
N ASN A 536 -34.96 -55.83 3.43
CA ASN A 536 -34.03 -55.98 2.30
C ASN A 536 -34.71 -55.58 0.97
N GLU A 537 -33.93 -55.35 -0.10
CA GLU A 537 -34.00 -56.24 -1.28
C GLU A 537 -32.85 -56.01 -2.28
N SER A 538 -32.58 -57.04 -3.09
CA SER A 538 -31.52 -57.10 -4.11
C SER A 538 -32.10 -57.60 -5.43
N VAL A 539 -31.76 -57.00 -6.58
CA VAL A 539 -32.16 -57.49 -7.91
C VAL A 539 -31.02 -57.35 -8.92
N ASP A 540 -30.80 -58.38 -9.74
CA ASP A 540 -29.69 -58.50 -10.71
C ASP A 540 -30.03 -58.04 -12.15
N GLY A 541 -29.25 -57.11 -12.69
CA GLY A 541 -28.92 -56.94 -14.13
C GLY A 541 -30.06 -56.95 -15.18
N PRO A 542 -29.77 -57.31 -16.46
CA PRO A 542 -28.48 -57.23 -17.15
C PRO A 542 -28.56 -56.65 -18.60
N SER A 543 -27.38 -56.29 -19.16
CA SER A 543 -27.02 -56.39 -20.59
C SER A 543 -27.73 -55.53 -21.66
N LYS A 544 -26.97 -54.68 -22.40
CA LYS A 544 -26.59 -54.92 -23.82
C LYS A 544 -25.83 -53.76 -24.46
N SER A 545 -24.82 -54.09 -25.27
CA SER A 545 -24.23 -53.22 -26.30
C SER A 545 -25.09 -53.22 -27.59
N PRO A 546 -24.85 -52.32 -28.54
CA PRO A 546 -23.95 -52.71 -29.64
C PRO A 546 -23.01 -51.57 -30.12
N ALA A 547 -22.05 -51.93 -30.97
CA ALA A 547 -21.19 -50.98 -31.68
C ALA A 547 -21.49 -51.02 -33.19
N THR A 548 -21.35 -49.88 -33.90
CA THR A 548 -21.22 -49.90 -35.37
C THR A 548 -20.48 -48.69 -35.91
N SER A 549 -19.46 -48.99 -36.72
CA SER A 549 -18.76 -48.18 -37.72
C SER A 549 -18.45 -49.15 -38.89
N PRO A 550 -18.00 -48.72 -40.09
CA PRO A 550 -17.64 -47.37 -40.54
C PRO A 550 -18.31 -46.97 -41.88
N THR A 551 -17.96 -45.79 -42.42
CA THR A 551 -17.92 -45.58 -43.88
C THR A 551 -16.85 -44.53 -44.24
N LEU A 552 -16.11 -44.76 -45.32
CA LEU A 552 -15.24 -43.74 -45.95
C LEU A 552 -16.05 -42.90 -46.96
N VAL A 553 -15.49 -41.79 -47.48
CA VAL A 553 -15.33 -41.51 -48.94
C VAL A 553 -14.83 -40.06 -49.21
N THR A 554 -13.64 -39.97 -49.83
CA THR A 554 -13.08 -38.94 -50.75
C THR A 554 -13.23 -37.42 -50.55
N THR A 555 -12.07 -36.74 -50.58
CA THR A 555 -11.81 -35.38 -51.15
C THR A 555 -11.94 -35.40 -52.69
N PRO A 556 -12.03 -34.29 -53.49
CA PRO A 556 -11.11 -33.12 -53.55
C PRO A 556 -11.77 -31.80 -54.10
N PRO A 557 -11.12 -30.87 -54.87
CA PRO A 557 -9.80 -30.20 -54.74
C PRO A 557 -9.90 -28.63 -54.66
N SER A 558 -8.73 -27.97 -54.54
CA SER A 558 -8.52 -26.52 -54.39
C SER A 558 -8.52 -25.66 -55.67
N LYS A 559 -8.89 -24.37 -55.55
CA LYS A 559 -8.25 -23.13 -56.12
C LYS A 559 -9.00 -21.88 -55.59
N LEU A 560 -8.43 -20.74 -55.15
CA LEU A 560 -7.38 -19.79 -55.61
C LEU A 560 -7.93 -18.60 -56.45
N ILE A 561 -7.61 -17.35 -56.03
CA ILE A 561 -7.91 -16.04 -56.67
C ILE A 561 -9.41 -15.64 -56.61
N GLY A 562 -9.83 -14.37 -56.43
CA GLY A 562 -9.13 -13.14 -56.02
C GLY A 562 -9.80 -11.83 -56.53
N ILE A 563 -9.61 -10.72 -55.80
CA ILE A 563 -9.79 -9.30 -56.24
C ILE A 563 -11.22 -8.70 -56.36
N LYS A 564 -11.56 -7.86 -55.36
CA LYS A 564 -12.22 -6.51 -55.37
C LYS A 564 -13.55 -6.19 -56.10
N GLN A 565 -14.25 -5.25 -55.44
CA GLN A 565 -15.02 -4.08 -55.94
C GLN A 565 -16.56 -4.13 -56.09
N LEU A 566 -17.20 -3.34 -55.21
CA LEU A 566 -18.28 -2.37 -55.46
C LEU A 566 -19.50 -2.77 -56.33
N ARG A 567 -20.67 -2.88 -55.68
CA ARG A 567 -21.83 -2.06 -56.06
C ARG A 567 -22.78 -1.79 -54.87
N LYS A 568 -23.73 -0.88 -55.07
CA LYS A 568 -24.52 -0.19 -54.02
C LYS A 568 -25.97 -0.02 -54.51
N VAL A 569 -26.85 -0.91 -54.07
CA VAL A 569 -28.32 -0.94 -54.27
C VAL A 569 -28.88 -1.70 -53.05
N SER A 570 -29.83 -1.29 -52.19
CA SER A 570 -30.92 -0.29 -52.13
C SER A 570 -32.26 -0.72 -52.72
N LEU A 571 -33.29 -0.84 -51.86
CA LEU A 571 -34.67 -1.30 -52.15
C LEU A 571 -34.77 -2.83 -52.40
N SER A 572 -35.86 -3.52 -52.06
CA SER A 572 -37.01 -3.24 -51.16
C SER A 572 -37.78 -4.54 -50.86
N GLU A 573 -38.81 -4.46 -50.00
CA GLU A 573 -39.85 -5.48 -49.72
C GLU A 573 -39.39 -6.91 -49.27
N GLU A 574 -39.78 -7.34 -48.06
CA GLU A 574 -40.91 -8.25 -47.76
C GLU A 574 -40.67 -9.74 -48.06
N ASP A 575 -40.50 -10.53 -47.00
CA ASP A 575 -41.15 -11.84 -46.89
C ASP A 575 -41.49 -12.12 -45.41
N GLY A 576 -42.53 -12.90 -45.16
CA GLY A 576 -43.07 -13.18 -43.83
C GLY A 576 -42.51 -14.46 -43.21
N SER A 577 -42.46 -14.50 -41.88
CA SER A 577 -42.22 -15.75 -41.15
C SER A 577 -42.96 -15.71 -39.82
N GLU A 578 -44.11 -16.37 -39.78
CA GLU A 578 -44.91 -16.55 -38.57
C GLU A 578 -44.26 -17.59 -37.65
N SER A 579 -44.34 -17.39 -36.35
CA SER A 579 -44.05 -18.44 -35.36
C SER A 579 -44.84 -18.17 -34.09
N ASP A 580 -45.69 -19.13 -33.71
CA ASP A 580 -46.59 -19.00 -32.56
C ASP A 580 -45.86 -18.75 -31.24
N SER A 581 -46.49 -17.97 -30.36
CA SER A 581 -46.09 -17.82 -28.96
C SER A 581 -47.26 -18.14 -28.04
N GLY A 582 -47.03 -19.06 -27.10
CA GLY A 582 -48.08 -19.65 -26.28
C GLY A 582 -48.84 -18.64 -25.42
N ASN A 583 -50.17 -18.75 -25.42
CA ASN A 583 -51.08 -17.83 -24.76
C ASN A 583 -50.90 -17.85 -23.23
N SER A 584 -50.81 -16.66 -22.61
CA SER A 584 -50.94 -16.50 -21.15
C SER A 584 -51.76 -15.26 -20.84
N HIS A 585 -52.88 -15.47 -20.14
CA HIS A 585 -53.82 -14.38 -19.81
C HIS A 585 -53.19 -13.38 -18.84
N VAL A 586 -53.09 -12.12 -19.28
CA VAL A 586 -52.86 -10.95 -18.43
C VAL A 586 -53.94 -9.92 -18.76
N SER A 587 -54.57 -9.34 -17.74
CA SER A 587 -55.70 -8.42 -17.88
C SER A 587 -55.33 -7.12 -18.62
N GLU A 588 -56.25 -6.61 -19.45
CA GLU A 588 -55.96 -5.54 -20.43
C GLU A 588 -55.83 -4.11 -19.86
N ASP A 589 -56.18 -3.90 -18.58
CA ASP A 589 -56.52 -2.57 -18.04
C ASP A 589 -55.33 -1.60 -17.81
N GLU A 590 -54.07 -2.07 -17.95
CA GLU A 590 -52.88 -1.24 -17.64
C GLU A 590 -52.15 -0.63 -18.87
N ARG A 591 -52.57 -0.89 -20.11
CA ARG A 591 -51.85 -0.41 -21.32
C ARG A 591 -52.06 1.08 -21.68
N ARG A 592 -52.28 1.96 -20.70
CA ARG A 592 -52.12 3.41 -20.87
C ARG A 592 -50.63 3.77 -20.98
N THR A 593 -50.13 3.82 -22.21
CA THR A 593 -48.79 4.31 -22.56
C THR A 593 -48.59 5.73 -22.03
N LYS A 594 -47.82 5.87 -20.94
CA LYS A 594 -47.56 7.17 -20.31
C LYS A 594 -46.88 8.09 -21.32
N PHE A 595 -47.51 9.23 -21.60
CA PHE A 595 -47.05 10.23 -22.56
C PHE A 595 -45.69 10.80 -22.12
N ILE A 596 -44.62 10.29 -22.73
CA ILE A 596 -43.24 10.76 -22.50
C ILE A 596 -43.13 12.16 -23.13
N ARG A 597 -42.81 13.18 -22.33
CA ARG A 597 -42.71 14.56 -22.81
C ARG A 597 -41.60 14.69 -23.86
N ALA A 598 -41.83 15.44 -24.93
CA ALA A 598 -40.81 15.70 -25.94
C ALA A 598 -39.52 16.28 -25.30
N GLY A 599 -38.37 15.67 -25.60
CA GLY A 599 -37.08 15.96 -24.97
C GLY A 599 -36.67 14.96 -23.87
N GLU A 600 -37.59 14.15 -23.35
CA GLU A 600 -37.25 13.05 -22.45
C GLU A 600 -36.72 11.82 -23.20
N GLY A 601 -35.40 11.74 -23.35
CA GLY A 601 -34.74 10.64 -24.06
C GLY A 601 -35.23 9.25 -23.64
N THR A 602 -35.56 8.41 -24.62
CA THR A 602 -36.18 7.08 -24.42
C THR A 602 -35.15 5.94 -24.28
N SER A 603 -33.85 6.23 -24.44
CA SER A 603 -32.80 5.21 -24.35
C SER A 603 -32.78 4.54 -22.96
N HIS A 604 -32.39 3.26 -22.93
CA HIS A 604 -32.24 2.50 -21.68
C HIS A 604 -31.35 3.22 -20.65
N SER A 605 -30.28 3.89 -21.11
CA SER A 605 -29.43 4.74 -20.28
C SER A 605 -30.16 5.95 -19.69
N ALA A 606 -30.99 6.66 -20.47
CA ALA A 606 -31.77 7.80 -19.97
C ALA A 606 -32.88 7.37 -18.99
N VAL A 607 -33.49 6.20 -19.20
CA VAL A 607 -34.44 5.57 -18.26
C VAL A 607 -33.75 5.21 -16.94
N ALA A 608 -32.59 4.54 -16.98
CA ALA A 608 -31.81 4.22 -15.79
C ALA A 608 -31.34 5.49 -15.03
N SER A 609 -30.84 6.49 -15.76
CA SER A 609 -30.46 7.81 -15.21
C SER A 609 -31.63 8.57 -14.58
N ARG A 610 -32.87 8.41 -15.07
CA ARG A 610 -34.07 8.92 -14.36
C ARG A 610 -34.27 8.16 -13.06
N LYS A 611 -34.51 6.85 -13.12
CA LYS A 611 -34.80 5.99 -11.96
C LYS A 611 -33.79 6.15 -10.81
N LEU A 612 -32.51 6.36 -11.13
CA LEU A 612 -31.43 6.59 -10.16
C LEU A 612 -31.44 8.00 -9.53
N ARG A 613 -31.96 9.03 -10.20
CA ARG A 613 -32.18 10.36 -9.60
C ARG A 613 -33.48 10.40 -8.81
N ASP A 614 -34.49 9.70 -9.29
CA ASP A 614 -35.81 9.64 -8.68
C ASP A 614 -35.72 8.95 -7.31
N SER A 615 -35.02 7.81 -7.20
CA SER A 615 -34.77 7.15 -5.91
C SER A 615 -33.94 8.01 -4.92
N VAL A 616 -33.00 8.82 -5.40
CA VAL A 616 -32.28 9.78 -4.55
C VAL A 616 -33.21 10.89 -4.07
N SER A 617 -34.13 11.37 -4.90
CA SER A 617 -35.11 12.39 -4.50
C SER A 617 -36.18 11.87 -3.54
N GLN A 618 -36.45 10.56 -3.58
CA GLN A 618 -37.39 9.85 -2.71
C GLN A 618 -36.74 9.33 -1.41
N GLY A 619 -35.42 9.49 -1.24
CA GLY A 619 -34.67 8.91 -0.11
C GLY A 619 -34.48 7.39 -0.16
N SER A 620 -35.01 6.71 -1.19
CA SER A 620 -34.93 5.25 -1.37
C SER A 620 -33.60 4.76 -1.98
N PHE A 621 -32.68 5.67 -2.31
CA PHE A 621 -31.35 5.33 -2.82
C PHE A 621 -30.43 4.79 -1.72
N GLN A 622 -30.32 3.47 -1.61
CA GLN A 622 -29.26 2.82 -0.86
C GLN A 622 -27.91 3.00 -1.57
N ALA A 623 -26.99 3.71 -0.93
CA ALA A 623 -25.65 3.93 -1.44
C ALA A 623 -24.78 2.66 -1.31
N ASN A 624 -24.27 2.14 -2.44
CA ASN A 624 -23.14 1.22 -2.39
C ASN A 624 -21.90 1.96 -1.89
N GLU A 625 -21.38 1.53 -0.73
CA GLU A 625 -20.31 2.21 0.01
C GLU A 625 -18.96 2.20 -0.74
N ARG A 626 -18.56 1.04 -1.30
CA ARG A 626 -17.32 0.92 -2.09
C ARG A 626 -17.30 1.89 -3.29
N ARG A 627 -18.42 2.00 -4.01
CA ARG A 627 -18.58 3.00 -5.08
C ARG A 627 -18.58 4.44 -4.56
N MET A 628 -19.01 4.67 -3.31
CA MET A 628 -18.98 5.99 -2.68
C MET A 628 -17.55 6.42 -2.34
N LEU A 629 -16.74 5.52 -1.80
CA LEU A 629 -15.31 5.75 -1.54
C LEU A 629 -14.56 6.09 -2.84
N THR A 630 -14.66 5.23 -3.86
CA THR A 630 -14.02 5.47 -5.17
C THR A 630 -14.54 6.71 -5.91
N TRP A 631 -15.74 7.21 -5.58
CA TRP A 631 -16.20 8.51 -6.04
C TRP A 631 -15.60 9.66 -5.23
N LYS A 632 -15.59 9.58 -3.89
CA LYS A 632 -14.97 10.58 -3.00
C LYS A 632 -13.48 10.76 -3.34
N GLU A 633 -12.74 9.67 -3.56
CA GLU A 633 -11.34 9.67 -4.02
C GLU A 633 -11.16 10.49 -5.30
N LYS A 634 -11.97 10.24 -6.35
CA LYS A 634 -11.93 10.95 -7.65
C LYS A 634 -12.46 12.40 -7.61
N ILE A 635 -13.09 12.78 -6.51
CA ILE A 635 -13.46 14.17 -6.22
C ILE A 635 -12.27 14.88 -5.56
N LEU A 636 -11.67 14.24 -4.54
CA LEU A 636 -10.50 14.73 -3.79
C LEU A 636 -9.23 14.82 -4.64
N GLU A 637 -9.07 13.93 -5.63
CA GLU A 637 -8.03 14.00 -6.69
C GLU A 637 -7.98 15.37 -7.40
N GLY A 638 -9.10 16.09 -7.48
CA GLY A 638 -9.18 17.44 -8.07
C GLY A 638 -9.22 18.59 -7.05
N ASP A 639 -9.44 18.30 -5.77
CA ASP A 639 -9.63 19.26 -4.68
C ASP A 639 -9.55 18.53 -3.32
N ASP A 640 -8.34 18.46 -2.77
CA ASP A 640 -7.98 17.80 -1.51
C ASP A 640 -8.86 18.18 -0.31
N ALA A 641 -9.32 19.43 -0.26
CA ALA A 641 -10.18 19.96 0.80
C ALA A 641 -11.69 19.99 0.44
N ALA A 642 -12.14 19.19 -0.53
CA ALA A 642 -13.55 19.09 -0.90
C ALA A 642 -14.42 18.53 0.23
N GLN A 643 -15.59 19.13 0.46
CA GLN A 643 -16.54 18.69 1.51
C GLN A 643 -17.75 17.97 0.89
N PHE A 644 -18.26 16.93 1.54
CA PHE A 644 -19.41 16.16 1.08
C PHE A 644 -20.63 16.45 1.97
N ASP A 645 -21.82 16.59 1.37
CA ASP A 645 -23.08 16.79 2.10
C ASP A 645 -23.57 15.41 2.62
N PRO A 646 -23.64 15.17 3.94
CA PRO A 646 -23.91 13.84 4.48
C PRO A 646 -25.33 13.35 4.13
N ASP A 647 -26.31 14.25 4.15
CA ASP A 647 -27.71 13.92 3.83
C ASP A 647 -27.93 13.74 2.32
N LYS A 648 -27.08 14.37 1.50
CA LYS A 648 -27.34 14.57 0.06
C LYS A 648 -26.13 14.15 -0.76
N VAL A 649 -25.98 12.83 -0.92
CA VAL A 649 -25.03 12.10 -1.79
C VAL A 649 -24.61 12.82 -3.09
N ARG A 650 -25.51 13.57 -3.73
CA ARG A 650 -25.24 14.29 -5.00
C ARG A 650 -24.59 15.68 -4.84
N ARG A 651 -24.18 16.09 -3.63
CA ARG A 651 -23.61 17.42 -3.35
C ARG A 651 -22.17 17.35 -2.85
N VAL A 652 -21.32 18.10 -3.52
CA VAL A 652 -19.90 18.29 -3.18
C VAL A 652 -19.59 19.78 -3.12
N ARG A 653 -18.90 20.25 -2.08
CA ARG A 653 -18.45 21.63 -1.93
C ARG A 653 -17.00 21.76 -2.38
N HIS A 654 -16.76 22.57 -3.41
CA HIS A 654 -15.41 22.90 -3.84
C HIS A 654 -14.74 23.83 -2.82
N SER A 655 -13.59 23.43 -2.28
CA SER A 655 -12.90 24.10 -1.18
C SER A 655 -12.58 25.56 -1.53
N LYS A 656 -12.13 25.80 -2.76
CA LYS A 656 -11.59 27.08 -3.21
C LYS A 656 -12.70 28.12 -3.43
N CYS A 657 -13.86 27.74 -3.96
CA CYS A 657 -14.98 28.67 -4.18
C CYS A 657 -16.11 28.56 -3.14
N ARG A 658 -16.04 27.59 -2.23
CA ARG A 658 -17.03 27.26 -1.19
C ARG A 658 -18.47 27.01 -1.69
N LYS A 659 -18.68 26.87 -3.00
CA LYS A 659 -19.99 26.57 -3.63
C LYS A 659 -20.27 25.07 -3.60
N TRP A 660 -21.53 24.73 -3.34
CA TRP A 660 -22.05 23.37 -3.50
C TRP A 660 -22.37 23.08 -4.97
N ILE A 661 -21.75 22.03 -5.50
CA ILE A 661 -21.92 21.52 -6.85
C ILE A 661 -22.84 20.29 -6.78
N ILE A 662 -23.90 20.28 -7.60
CA ILE A 662 -24.87 19.19 -7.65
C ILE A 662 -24.57 18.31 -8.87
N VAL A 663 -23.98 17.13 -8.63
CA VAL A 663 -23.67 16.16 -9.68
C VAL A 663 -24.94 15.55 -10.28
N LYS A 664 -24.86 15.08 -11.53
CA LYS A 664 -26.05 14.71 -12.32
C LYS A 664 -26.76 13.50 -11.71
N GLU A 665 -25.99 12.49 -11.35
CA GLU A 665 -26.38 11.23 -10.72
C GLU A 665 -25.39 10.88 -9.59
N PRO A 666 -25.71 9.97 -8.64
CA PRO A 666 -24.74 9.41 -7.72
C PRO A 666 -23.52 8.84 -8.46
N TYR A 667 -22.33 9.03 -7.89
CA TYR A 667 -21.04 8.61 -8.47
C TYR A 667 -20.61 9.33 -9.77
N ASP A 668 -21.37 10.31 -10.27
CA ASP A 668 -20.97 11.15 -11.42
C ASP A 668 -19.86 12.14 -11.02
N THR A 669 -18.85 12.29 -11.88
CA THR A 669 -17.75 13.27 -11.72
C THR A 669 -17.69 14.30 -12.86
N VAL A 670 -18.53 14.19 -13.90
CA VAL A 670 -18.46 15.08 -15.09
C VAL A 670 -18.73 16.53 -14.69
N ARG A 671 -19.85 16.80 -14.01
CA ARG A 671 -20.18 18.16 -13.52
C ARG A 671 -19.15 18.72 -12.53
N TRP A 672 -18.44 17.87 -11.80
CA TRP A 672 -17.35 18.29 -10.93
C TRP A 672 -16.14 18.75 -11.74
N LYS A 673 -15.69 17.92 -12.69
CA LYS A 673 -14.55 18.22 -13.57
C LYS A 673 -14.83 19.44 -14.46
N ASP A 674 -16.06 19.64 -14.90
CA ASP A 674 -16.46 20.83 -15.66
C ASP A 674 -16.54 22.09 -14.78
N HIS A 675 -17.00 21.96 -13.52
CA HIS A 675 -16.88 23.04 -12.54
C HIS A 675 -15.41 23.41 -12.28
N LEU A 676 -14.51 22.43 -12.06
CA LEU A 676 -13.08 22.69 -11.85
C LEU A 676 -12.46 23.48 -13.02
N LYS A 677 -12.71 23.07 -14.27
CA LYS A 677 -12.30 23.82 -15.48
C LYS A 677 -12.87 25.25 -15.51
N GLY A 678 -14.12 25.42 -15.09
CA GLY A 678 -14.86 26.69 -15.13
C GLY A 678 -14.66 27.59 -13.90
N CYS A 679 -13.96 27.13 -12.85
CA CYS A 679 -13.95 27.77 -11.54
C CYS A 679 -13.03 29.01 -11.47
N LYS A 680 -13.45 30.11 -12.12
CA LYS A 680 -12.75 31.40 -12.20
C LYS A 680 -12.69 32.17 -10.86
N ILE A 681 -12.14 31.56 -9.80
CA ILE A 681 -11.68 32.30 -8.63
C ILE A 681 -10.36 32.96 -9.03
N LYS A 682 -10.42 34.19 -9.55
CA LYS A 682 -9.21 35.01 -9.63
C LYS A 682 -8.75 35.28 -8.20
N GLY A 683 -7.48 35.03 -7.89
CA GLY A 683 -6.90 35.08 -6.55
C GLY A 683 -6.85 36.48 -5.93
N LYS A 684 -8.00 37.03 -5.58
CA LYS A 684 -8.15 38.14 -4.64
C LYS A 684 -9.20 37.75 -3.60
N LEU A 685 -8.73 37.36 -2.42
CA LEU A 685 -9.49 37.52 -1.19
C LEU A 685 -9.77 39.02 -1.04
N GLN A 686 -10.94 39.49 -1.47
CA GLN A 686 -11.35 40.86 -1.20
C GLN A 686 -11.52 41.00 0.31
N SER A 687 -10.66 41.81 0.91
CA SER A 687 -10.78 42.22 2.30
C SER A 687 -12.20 42.73 2.59
N LEU A 688 -12.78 42.27 3.69
CA LEU A 688 -14.18 42.56 4.09
C LEU A 688 -14.45 44.05 4.38
N PHE A 689 -13.44 44.90 4.28
CA PHE A 689 -13.50 46.35 4.48
C PHE A 689 -13.91 47.17 3.24
N THR A 690 -14.06 46.55 2.05
CA THR A 690 -14.21 47.31 0.77
C THR A 690 -15.58 47.21 0.09
N MET A 691 -16.66 46.97 0.83
CA MET A 691 -18.04 47.04 0.30
C MET A 691 -18.88 48.04 1.12
N GLY A 692 -19.02 49.25 0.57
CA GLY A 692 -19.79 50.34 1.19
C GLY A 692 -21.31 50.12 1.15
N PHE A 693 -22.02 50.71 2.11
CA PHE A 693 -23.48 50.63 2.20
C PHE A 693 -24.17 51.39 1.05
N SER A 694 -25.05 50.72 0.30
CA SER A 694 -26.16 51.40 -0.40
C SER A 694 -27.26 50.47 -0.92
N LYS A 695 -28.49 50.98 -0.86
CA LYS A 695 -29.72 50.56 -1.57
C LYS A 695 -30.29 49.18 -1.22
N VAL A 696 -31.25 49.23 -0.30
CA VAL A 696 -32.33 48.24 -0.09
C VAL A 696 -33.11 48.02 -1.40
N ALA A 697 -33.48 46.77 -1.67
CA ALA A 697 -34.56 46.40 -2.59
C ALA A 697 -35.49 45.40 -1.89
N LYS A 698 -36.81 45.57 -2.04
CA LYS A 698 -37.83 44.67 -1.45
C LYS A 698 -38.11 43.50 -2.39
N THR A 699 -38.20 42.28 -1.85
CA THR A 699 -38.82 41.15 -2.57
C THR A 699 -39.74 40.39 -1.63
N LYS A 700 -40.90 39.97 -2.16
CA LYS A 700 -42.08 39.54 -1.40
C LYS A 700 -41.86 38.21 -0.67
N GLU A 701 -42.53 38.08 0.48
CA GLU A 701 -42.89 36.78 1.04
C GLU A 701 -43.89 36.07 0.13
N THR A 702 -43.84 34.74 0.08
CA THR A 702 -44.87 33.89 -0.53
C THR A 702 -45.27 32.84 0.49
N THR A 703 -46.41 33.04 1.14
CA THR A 703 -46.99 32.08 2.07
C THR A 703 -47.45 30.84 1.32
N ILE A 704 -46.98 29.66 1.73
CA ILE A 704 -47.57 28.37 1.36
C ILE A 704 -48.12 27.78 2.65
N VAL A 705 -49.41 27.45 2.65
CA VAL A 705 -50.06 26.69 3.72
C VAL A 705 -49.92 25.22 3.37
N GLU A 706 -49.38 24.43 4.29
CA GLU A 706 -49.30 22.96 4.15
C GLU A 706 -50.04 22.30 5.32
N GLU A 707 -50.66 21.15 5.04
CA GLU A 707 -51.76 20.60 5.83
C GLU A 707 -51.25 19.75 7.01
N VAL A 708 -51.67 20.10 8.24
CA VAL A 708 -51.13 19.49 9.46
C VAL A 708 -51.76 18.12 9.72
N ARG A 709 -50.94 17.07 9.66
CA ARG A 709 -51.22 15.80 10.35
C ARG A 709 -50.68 15.85 11.78
N PRO A 710 -51.39 15.27 12.78
CA PRO A 710 -50.92 15.26 14.16
C PRO A 710 -49.64 14.40 14.29
N PRO A 711 -48.63 14.85 15.05
CA PRO A 711 -47.42 14.06 15.30
C PRO A 711 -47.70 12.89 16.27
N PRO A 712 -46.96 11.77 16.16
CA PRO A 712 -46.94 10.75 17.21
C PRO A 712 -46.37 11.32 18.52
N PRO A 713 -46.69 10.74 19.68
CA PRO A 713 -46.28 11.27 20.98
C PRO A 713 -44.77 11.39 21.09
N THR A 714 -44.31 12.62 21.34
CA THR A 714 -42.88 12.96 21.42
C THR A 714 -42.27 12.35 22.67
N GLN A 715 -41.46 11.30 22.51
CA GLN A 715 -40.54 10.90 23.58
C GLN A 715 -39.60 12.08 23.87
N PRO A 716 -39.28 12.38 25.14
CA PRO A 716 -38.39 13.49 25.47
C PRO A 716 -37.03 13.28 24.81
N GLN A 717 -36.65 14.18 23.92
CA GLN A 717 -35.30 14.22 23.35
C GLN A 717 -34.33 14.70 24.42
N VAL A 718 -33.92 13.77 25.29
CA VAL A 718 -32.73 13.96 26.12
C VAL A 718 -31.56 14.12 25.16
N PRO A 719 -30.79 15.23 25.22
CA PRO A 719 -29.59 15.35 24.41
C PRO A 719 -28.62 14.20 24.77
N CYS A 720 -27.82 13.76 23.80
CA CYS A 720 -26.76 12.79 24.07
C CYS A 720 -25.89 13.33 25.22
N PRO A 721 -25.64 12.57 26.31
CA PRO A 721 -24.95 13.08 27.52
C PRO A 721 -23.47 13.42 27.29
N GLY A 722 -22.96 13.29 26.06
CA GLY A 722 -21.57 13.52 25.71
C GLY A 722 -20.68 12.34 26.10
N ILE A 723 -19.38 12.62 26.15
CA ILE A 723 -18.40 11.73 26.79
C ILE A 723 -17.93 12.48 28.03
N SER A 724 -18.25 11.95 29.20
CA SER A 724 -18.06 12.59 30.51
C SER A 724 -16.72 12.22 31.14
N ASP A 725 -16.45 12.73 32.34
CA ASP A 725 -15.32 12.25 33.13
C ASP A 725 -15.57 10.94 33.88
N VAL A 726 -16.83 10.47 33.92
CA VAL A 726 -17.20 9.08 34.28
C VAL A 726 -16.68 8.11 33.21
N ASP A 727 -16.77 8.49 31.93
CA ASP A 727 -16.24 7.70 30.80
C ASP A 727 -14.70 7.75 30.73
N ASN A 728 -14.10 8.91 31.05
CA ASN A 728 -12.65 9.01 31.22
C ASN A 728 -12.22 10.23 32.07
N PRO A 729 -11.53 10.07 33.22
CA PRO A 729 -11.11 11.20 34.06
C PRO A 729 -10.11 12.15 33.37
N LYS A 730 -9.51 11.75 32.23
CA LYS A 730 -8.68 12.64 31.40
C LYS A 730 -9.52 13.68 30.63
N ILE A 731 -10.82 13.49 30.43
CA ILE A 731 -11.71 14.46 29.75
C ILE A 731 -11.89 15.71 30.60
N SER A 732 -12.15 15.57 31.90
CA SER A 732 -12.15 16.67 32.88
C SER A 732 -10.84 17.48 32.87
N ARG A 733 -9.72 16.86 32.48
CA ARG A 733 -8.38 17.46 32.35
C ARG A 733 -8.09 18.02 30.94
N TYR A 734 -8.77 17.52 29.91
CA TYR A 734 -8.72 18.02 28.54
C TYR A 734 -9.53 19.31 28.40
N LEU A 735 -10.81 19.31 28.80
CA LEU A 735 -11.71 20.47 28.72
C LEU A 735 -11.21 21.69 29.53
N ARG A 736 -10.45 21.45 30.60
CA ARG A 736 -9.74 22.48 31.39
C ARG A 736 -8.47 23.01 30.73
N ARG A 737 -7.91 22.34 29.70
CA ARG A 737 -6.72 22.77 28.95
C ARG A 737 -7.07 23.36 27.58
N THR A 738 -8.01 22.78 26.86
CA THR A 738 -8.46 23.27 25.54
C THR A 738 -9.61 24.27 25.70
N GLY A 739 -9.28 25.45 26.22
CA GLY A 739 -10.15 26.64 26.24
C GLY A 739 -10.34 27.25 24.85
N ALA A 740 -10.88 26.47 23.89
CA ALA A 740 -11.20 26.96 22.56
C ALA A 740 -12.40 27.92 22.62
N LEU A 741 -12.26 29.12 22.03
CA LEU A 741 -13.32 30.13 21.95
C LEU A 741 -14.40 29.76 20.93
N GLY A 742 -15.21 28.76 21.27
CA GLY A 742 -16.33 28.26 20.46
C GLY A 742 -17.05 27.03 21.04
N ASP A 743 -16.80 26.70 22.31
CA ASP A 743 -17.23 25.48 22.99
C ASP A 743 -18.66 25.63 23.53
N GLY A 744 -19.65 25.65 22.62
CA GLY A 744 -21.09 25.74 22.92
C GLY A 744 -21.63 27.15 23.23
N SER A 745 -20.85 28.01 23.89
CA SER A 745 -21.29 29.36 24.30
C SER A 745 -21.58 30.30 23.12
N ARG A 746 -22.50 31.26 23.29
CA ARG A 746 -22.92 32.14 22.20
C ARG A 746 -21.80 33.13 21.84
N SER A 747 -21.56 33.31 20.54
CA SER A 747 -20.47 34.18 20.07
C SER A 747 -20.58 35.63 20.57
N LEU A 748 -19.46 36.27 20.89
CA LEU A 748 -19.38 37.66 21.38
C LEU A 748 -20.24 38.68 20.60
N PRO A 749 -20.36 38.63 19.25
CA PRO A 749 -21.25 39.55 18.51
C PRO A 749 -22.74 39.39 18.84
N VAL A 750 -23.19 38.19 19.23
CA VAL A 750 -24.58 37.92 19.63
C VAL A 750 -24.84 38.47 21.03
N ILE A 751 -23.97 38.15 21.99
CA ILE A 751 -24.09 38.63 23.38
C ILE A 751 -24.00 40.17 23.44
N ALA A 752 -23.03 40.77 22.73
CA ALA A 752 -22.90 42.23 22.60
C ALA A 752 -24.16 42.89 22.00
N LYS A 753 -24.77 42.26 20.98
CA LYS A 753 -26.00 42.73 20.34
C LYS A 753 -27.22 42.54 21.24
N GLN A 754 -27.24 41.52 22.11
CA GLN A 754 -28.30 41.32 23.10
C GLN A 754 -28.22 42.38 24.21
N LEU A 755 -27.08 42.49 24.89
CA LEU A 755 -26.89 43.38 26.05
C LEU A 755 -26.88 44.86 25.64
N PHE A 756 -26.02 45.24 24.70
CA PHE A 756 -25.71 46.66 24.42
C PHE A 756 -26.25 47.19 23.09
N LYS A 757 -27.01 46.37 22.36
CA LYS A 757 -27.54 46.63 21.00
C LYS A 757 -26.47 47.08 19.98
N LYS A 758 -25.19 46.77 20.25
CA LYS A 758 -24.02 47.15 19.46
C LYS A 758 -23.21 45.91 19.09
N LEU A 759 -22.46 45.97 17.98
CA LEU A 759 -21.44 44.97 17.69
C LEU A 759 -20.31 45.08 18.72
N PHE A 760 -19.70 43.96 19.12
CA PHE A 760 -18.62 43.93 20.12
C PHE A 760 -17.42 44.85 19.77
N SER A 761 -17.12 45.01 18.47
CA SER A 761 -16.10 45.92 17.94
C SER A 761 -16.48 47.41 17.98
N ARG A 762 -17.73 47.75 18.33
CA ARG A 762 -18.25 49.12 18.47
C ARG A 762 -18.65 49.45 19.92
N ILE A 763 -18.31 48.59 20.87
CA ILE A 763 -18.40 48.90 22.29
C ILE A 763 -17.09 49.60 22.68
N VAL A 764 -17.18 50.88 23.03
CA VAL A 764 -16.02 51.74 23.37
C VAL A 764 -15.72 51.72 24.88
N ASN A 765 -16.75 51.64 25.73
CA ASN A 765 -16.59 51.46 27.17
C ASN A 765 -16.05 50.05 27.45
N GLU A 766 -15.01 49.94 28.28
CA GLU A 766 -14.29 48.69 28.51
C GLU A 766 -15.05 47.72 29.43
N ASP A 767 -15.74 48.22 30.46
CA ASP A 767 -16.59 47.42 31.36
C ASP A 767 -17.70 46.69 30.58
N HIS A 768 -18.29 47.34 29.58
CA HIS A 768 -19.28 46.75 28.70
C HIS A 768 -18.67 45.64 27.82
N ARG A 769 -17.40 45.75 27.42
CA ARG A 769 -16.71 44.66 26.69
C ARG A 769 -16.41 43.50 27.63
N LYS A 770 -15.97 43.81 28.85
CA LYS A 770 -15.75 42.84 29.91
C LYS A 770 -17.04 42.07 30.24
N GLN A 771 -18.18 42.73 30.43
CA GLN A 771 -19.47 42.06 30.64
C GLN A 771 -19.87 41.11 29.49
N VAL A 772 -19.55 41.41 28.23
CA VAL A 772 -19.80 40.46 27.12
C VAL A 772 -18.89 39.23 27.22
N LEU A 773 -17.62 39.41 27.59
CA LEU A 773 -16.65 38.32 27.80
C LEU A 773 -17.02 37.46 29.02
N ASP A 774 -17.33 38.09 30.15
CA ASP A 774 -17.76 37.44 31.38
C ASP A 774 -19.07 36.66 31.16
N THR A 775 -20.02 37.20 30.39
CA THR A 775 -21.25 36.48 30.00
C THR A 775 -20.94 35.28 29.10
N GLN A 776 -20.02 35.41 28.11
CA GLN A 776 -19.63 34.26 27.28
C GLN A 776 -18.94 33.17 28.12
N MET A 777 -18.12 33.56 29.10
CA MET A 777 -17.46 32.65 30.01
C MET A 777 -18.47 31.96 30.96
N HIS A 778 -19.49 32.67 31.43
CA HIS A 778 -20.56 32.08 32.25
C HIS A 778 -21.39 31.08 31.43
N GLU A 779 -21.81 31.44 30.22
CA GLU A 779 -22.48 30.52 29.29
C GLU A 779 -21.62 29.29 28.96
N GLN A 780 -20.29 29.45 28.88
CA GLN A 780 -19.37 28.32 28.68
C GLN A 780 -19.18 27.46 29.93
N ILE A 781 -19.49 27.97 31.13
CA ILE A 781 -19.51 27.20 32.38
C ILE A 781 -20.86 26.49 32.55
N GLU A 782 -21.98 27.13 32.19
CA GLU A 782 -23.32 26.51 32.25
C GLU A 782 -23.52 25.38 31.23
N TRP A 783 -22.74 25.35 30.14
CA TRP A 783 -22.76 24.31 29.11
C TRP A 783 -21.79 23.14 29.35
N ARG A 784 -21.04 23.12 30.48
CA ARG A 784 -19.95 22.18 30.76
C ARG A 784 -20.17 21.37 32.04
#